data_AF-A0A7C9HD62-F1
#
_entry.id   AF-A0A7C9HD62-F1
#
_cell.length_a   1.000
_cell.length_b   1.000
_cell.length_c   1.000
_cell.angle_alpha   90.00
_cell.angle_beta   90.00
_cell.angle_gamma   90.00
#
_symmetry.space_group_name_H-M   'P 1'
#
loop_
_entity.id
_entity.type
_entity.pdbx_description
1 polymer ?
#
loop_
_entity_poly.entity_id
_entity_poly.type
_entity_poly.pdbx_seq_one_letter_code
_entity_poly.pdbx_strand_id
1 'polypeptide(L)'
;MGEALNDIKTRTFGVEIEMCNIDRSKVVLPEGYSWSKDEEIVNTDGSSNKKFGGEVNTPPLNICSLKDLHGLRSVYESMAKAGGKIKWTVYTHVHIYAGDLSVEQLRKVFLFFYICYPYFKRYAKISKWDEMVSILMPPPTDKYYQGVLNAQTFNDIRELFTNQSKKGFIRHAVNISALFKTKTIEFRAFHGTDDFYSALNCIFSVYRMFYYAVNHDLQDFNKISSYDEFKVTTKLKYDVPEELVPLIYQGNPYSNIETFQSKSLSYNSKQASALYEAVKKNGHKDICIVNGFMYYYELFFFEKLNISIYCQDPYCHLLYLIANGKVALTYRDRLGWLEDYNDKTTKRQLALALYAASLQKFFMSKSARNDAIFKALRIKAKESIEKTEKANERLLKMLTTCEYHVGTLQDAINYKKVIFFNYGKDKKQKRTFKLIQENSDLDVDFSVSRNEYYNLVESLPEETYFYFISNSPFLSNMHKLAMFNSSGGDRWSAGRFLYCNKSSRTSETNTSYKGNHIEVNEIVPPDDLEINNHNNLKVVRVSPDYLLCLQKKYINKVDMVSKCTYAFVVMYDKYTLGGFGFTLPQHKGYDLFQLTDFCTNNAIPRLSKLILFCIQEYSVQRELSRRMHKLVEKVISCAYTHKPVSMKYRGVYTKVKDHCTSSYLAYEGILGKYANNKEVIDRYQKLLNNGNGK
;
A
#
# COMPACT_ATOMS: atom_id res chain seq x y z
N MET A 1 -35.26 22.64 -25.82
CA MET A 1 -33.98 22.00 -25.44
C MET A 1 -34.10 20.50 -25.11
N GLY A 2 -35.27 19.86 -25.23
CA GLY A 2 -35.46 18.44 -24.87
C GLY A 2 -34.96 17.40 -25.89
N GLU A 3 -34.92 17.72 -27.19
CA GLU A 3 -34.50 16.75 -28.22
C GLU A 3 -32.98 16.61 -28.36
N ALA A 4 -32.21 17.70 -28.19
CA ALA A 4 -30.76 17.70 -28.36
C ALA A 4 -30.00 16.89 -27.29
N LEU A 5 -30.59 16.76 -26.09
CA LEU A 5 -30.02 16.02 -24.97
C LEU A 5 -30.05 14.50 -25.20
N ASN A 6 -30.94 14.02 -26.07
CA ASN A 6 -31.32 12.62 -26.28
C ASN A 6 -30.78 12.00 -27.58
N ASP A 7 -30.15 12.79 -28.44
CA ASP A 7 -29.53 12.25 -29.64
C ASP A 7 -28.12 11.74 -29.36
N ILE A 8 -27.89 10.44 -29.57
CA ILE A 8 -26.57 9.81 -29.49
C ILE A 8 -25.56 10.44 -30.46
N LYS A 9 -26.06 11.05 -31.55
CA LYS A 9 -25.22 11.67 -32.59
C LYS A 9 -24.59 12.98 -32.15
N THR A 10 -25.14 13.67 -31.15
CA THR A 10 -24.67 15.01 -30.73
C THR A 10 -23.71 14.96 -29.53
N ARG A 11 -23.70 13.85 -28.78
CA ARG A 11 -22.91 13.72 -27.54
C ARG A 11 -21.58 13.04 -27.82
N THR A 12 -20.50 13.66 -27.36
CA THR A 12 -19.14 13.13 -27.50
C THR A 12 -18.78 12.18 -26.36
N PHE A 13 -17.82 11.30 -26.63
CA PHE A 13 -17.21 10.40 -25.67
C PHE A 13 -15.69 10.52 -25.68
N GLY A 14 -15.03 10.00 -24.66
CA GLY A 14 -13.58 9.80 -24.63
C GLY A 14 -13.24 8.45 -24.02
N VAL A 15 -12.04 7.94 -24.29
CA VAL A 15 -11.57 6.66 -23.75
C VAL A 15 -10.19 6.85 -23.12
N GLU A 16 -9.99 6.23 -21.96
CA GLU A 16 -8.66 6.01 -21.38
C GLU A 16 -8.30 4.54 -21.66
N ILE A 17 -7.26 4.30 -22.46
CA ILE A 17 -6.82 2.98 -22.92
C ILE A 17 -5.55 2.61 -22.17
N GLU A 18 -5.65 1.70 -21.21
CA GLU A 18 -4.51 1.21 -20.46
C GLU A 18 -3.98 -0.10 -21.06
N MET A 19 -2.65 -0.25 -21.14
CA MET A 19 -2.01 -1.53 -21.49
C MET A 19 -0.62 -1.64 -20.86
N CYS A 20 -0.19 -2.88 -20.59
CA CYS A 20 1.16 -3.19 -20.10
C CYS A 20 2.10 -3.63 -21.23
N ASN A 21 3.41 -3.62 -20.95
CA ASN A 21 4.52 -4.04 -21.80
C ASN A 21 4.75 -3.25 -23.10
N ILE A 22 3.86 -2.33 -23.45
CA ILE A 22 3.97 -1.50 -24.67
C ILE A 22 5.25 -0.68 -24.67
N ASP A 23 6.07 -0.79 -25.71
CA ASP A 23 7.12 0.21 -25.98
C ASP A 23 6.47 1.50 -26.50
N ARG A 24 6.39 2.54 -25.66
CA ARG A 24 5.72 3.80 -26.01
C ARG A 24 6.29 4.47 -27.26
N SER A 25 7.57 4.22 -27.58
CA SER A 25 8.23 4.77 -28.77
C SER A 25 7.75 4.17 -30.09
N LYS A 26 7.06 3.03 -30.03
CA LYS A 26 6.55 2.29 -31.20
C LYS A 26 5.06 2.53 -31.44
N VAL A 27 4.39 3.29 -30.59
CA VAL A 27 2.97 3.59 -30.73
C VAL A 27 2.78 4.87 -31.52
N VAL A 28 1.96 4.79 -32.57
CA VAL A 28 1.54 5.95 -33.36
C VAL A 28 0.27 6.51 -32.73
N LEU A 29 0.32 7.77 -32.31
CA LEU A 29 -0.82 8.49 -31.76
C LEU A 29 -1.37 9.47 -32.82
N PRO A 30 -2.66 9.39 -33.19
CA PRO A 30 -3.31 10.39 -34.01
C PRO A 30 -3.35 11.76 -33.33
N GLU A 31 -3.69 12.81 -34.10
CA GLU A 31 -3.85 14.16 -33.58
C GLU A 31 -4.84 14.21 -32.41
N GLY A 32 -4.47 14.92 -31.33
CA GLY A 32 -5.27 15.07 -30.12
C GLY A 32 -5.16 13.92 -29.11
N TYR A 33 -4.62 12.77 -29.49
CA TYR A 33 -4.35 11.66 -28.56
C TYR A 33 -3.07 11.95 -27.76
N SER A 34 -3.02 11.50 -26.51
CA SER A 34 -1.84 11.70 -25.68
C SER A 34 -1.64 10.61 -24.64
N TRP A 35 -0.37 10.38 -24.28
CA TRP A 35 -0.04 9.57 -23.12
C TRP A 35 -0.41 10.30 -21.83
N SER A 36 -1.03 9.59 -20.90
CA SER A 36 -1.26 10.06 -19.55
C SER A 36 0.07 10.42 -18.87
N LYS A 37 0.09 11.58 -18.20
CA LYS A 37 1.25 12.05 -17.43
C LYS A 37 1.21 11.56 -15.98
N ASP A 38 0.04 11.12 -15.52
CA ASP A 38 -0.23 10.81 -14.12
C ASP A 38 -0.19 9.31 -13.81
N GLU A 39 -0.42 8.47 -14.83
CA GLU A 39 -0.58 7.02 -14.66
C GLU A 39 0.68 6.22 -14.99
N GLU A 40 1.01 5.31 -14.07
CA GLU A 40 2.15 4.41 -14.16
C GLU A 40 1.64 2.97 -14.10
N ILE A 41 1.68 2.27 -15.24
CA ILE A 41 1.19 0.90 -15.36
C ILE A 41 2.32 -0.09 -15.04
N VAL A 42 2.10 -0.95 -14.05
CA VAL A 42 3.03 -2.05 -13.72
C VAL A 42 2.95 -3.11 -14.82
N ASN A 43 4.10 -3.48 -15.40
CA ASN A 43 4.22 -4.46 -16.47
C ASN A 43 4.01 -5.90 -16.00
N THR A 44 3.84 -6.86 -16.93
CA THR A 44 3.58 -8.26 -16.58
C THR A 44 4.74 -8.92 -15.84
N ASP A 45 5.97 -8.40 -15.97
CA ASP A 45 7.17 -8.81 -15.23
C ASP A 45 7.31 -8.11 -13.85
N GLY A 46 6.29 -7.32 -13.45
CA GLY A 46 6.31 -6.51 -12.25
C GLY A 46 7.34 -5.37 -12.30
N SER A 47 7.81 -4.95 -13.47
CA SER A 47 8.56 -3.70 -13.62
C SER A 47 7.62 -2.52 -13.81
N SER A 48 8.09 -1.32 -13.50
CA SER A 48 7.37 -0.08 -13.76
C SER A 48 8.40 0.95 -14.21
N ASN A 49 8.21 1.54 -15.39
CA ASN A 49 9.14 2.49 -15.98
C ASN A 49 8.46 3.35 -17.04
N LYS A 50 9.11 4.46 -17.44
CA LYS A 50 8.54 5.42 -18.41
C LYS A 50 8.55 4.95 -19.87
N LYS A 51 9.32 3.91 -20.20
CA LYS A 51 9.45 3.39 -21.57
C LYS A 51 8.35 2.38 -21.90
N PHE A 52 7.99 1.54 -20.92
CA PHE A 52 7.11 0.39 -21.12
C PHE A 52 5.80 0.48 -20.33
N GLY A 53 4.68 0.19 -21.00
CA GLY A 53 3.32 0.26 -20.46
C GLY A 53 2.82 1.70 -20.33
N GLY A 54 1.50 1.91 -20.28
CA GLY A 54 0.92 3.24 -20.11
C GLY A 54 -0.58 3.33 -20.42
N GLU A 55 -1.10 4.53 -20.25
CA GLU A 55 -2.47 4.92 -20.57
C GLU A 55 -2.46 5.95 -21.72
N VAL A 56 -3.25 5.70 -22.76
CA VAL A 56 -3.52 6.66 -23.84
C VAL A 56 -4.89 7.27 -23.65
N ASN A 57 -4.97 8.60 -23.66
CA ASN A 57 -6.22 9.35 -23.56
C ASN A 57 -6.61 9.89 -24.94
N THR A 58 -7.87 9.68 -25.31
CA THR A 58 -8.43 10.20 -26.56
C THR A 58 -8.81 11.69 -26.42
N PRO A 59 -8.86 12.45 -27.54
CA PRO A 59 -9.65 13.68 -27.57
C PRO A 59 -11.16 13.33 -27.47
N PRO A 60 -12.06 14.33 -27.36
CA PRO A 60 -13.49 14.07 -27.53
C PRO A 60 -13.78 13.50 -28.94
N LEU A 61 -14.47 12.37 -28.99
CA LEU A 61 -14.81 11.62 -30.19
C LEU A 61 -16.33 11.57 -30.39
N ASN A 62 -16.79 11.40 -31.63
CA ASN A 62 -18.18 11.19 -31.97
C ASN A 62 -18.42 9.76 -32.49
N ILE A 63 -19.41 9.06 -31.91
CA ILE A 63 -19.72 7.66 -32.26
C ILE A 63 -20.22 7.48 -33.70
N CYS A 64 -20.72 8.55 -34.33
CA CYS A 64 -21.16 8.55 -35.72
C CYS A 64 -20.08 9.06 -36.70
N SER A 65 -18.93 9.50 -36.20
CA SER A 65 -17.79 9.90 -37.03
C SER A 65 -16.94 8.70 -37.39
N LEU A 66 -17.00 8.27 -38.66
CA LEU A 66 -16.12 7.19 -39.17
C LEU A 66 -14.64 7.55 -38.97
N LYS A 67 -14.26 8.82 -39.14
CA LYS A 67 -12.89 9.29 -38.92
C LYS A 67 -12.44 9.04 -37.48
N ASP A 68 -13.28 9.35 -36.50
CA ASP A 68 -12.96 9.20 -35.09
C ASP A 68 -12.84 7.71 -34.71
N LEU A 69 -13.75 6.88 -35.22
CA LEU A 69 -13.72 5.43 -35.02
C LEU A 69 -12.50 4.77 -35.67
N HIS A 70 -12.12 5.19 -36.88
CA HIS A 70 -10.89 4.73 -37.53
C HIS A 70 -9.64 5.16 -36.76
N GLY A 71 -9.62 6.40 -36.26
CA GLY A 71 -8.54 6.90 -35.40
C GLY A 71 -8.41 6.04 -34.13
N LEU A 72 -9.52 5.79 -33.43
CA LEU A 72 -9.53 4.96 -32.23
C LEU A 72 -9.05 3.53 -32.51
N ARG A 73 -9.57 2.89 -33.57
CA ARG A 73 -9.13 1.56 -34.01
C ARG A 73 -7.64 1.51 -34.31
N SER A 74 -7.10 2.51 -35.00
CA SER A 74 -5.67 2.57 -35.34
C SER A 74 -4.77 2.61 -34.10
N VAL A 75 -5.24 3.25 -33.01
CA VAL A 75 -4.52 3.30 -31.73
C VAL A 75 -4.48 1.92 -31.08
N TYR A 76 -5.63 1.22 -30.98
CA TYR A 76 -5.67 -0.15 -30.46
C TYR A 76 -4.74 -1.09 -31.24
N GLU A 77 -4.81 -1.04 -32.58
CA GLU A 77 -3.93 -1.84 -33.44
C GLU A 77 -2.45 -1.47 -33.27
N SER A 78 -2.13 -0.18 -33.12
CA SER A 78 -0.75 0.27 -32.90
C SER A 78 -0.22 -0.15 -31.53
N MET A 79 -1.04 -0.08 -30.49
CA MET A 79 -0.69 -0.49 -29.12
C MET A 79 -0.47 -2.01 -29.04
N ALA A 80 -1.34 -2.80 -29.67
CA ALA A 80 -1.18 -4.25 -29.78
C ALA A 80 0.12 -4.62 -30.53
N LYS A 81 0.37 -4.01 -31.70
CA LYS A 81 1.61 -4.21 -32.48
C LYS A 81 2.87 -3.82 -31.72
N ALA A 82 2.78 -2.83 -30.82
CA ALA A 82 3.89 -2.42 -29.96
C ALA A 82 4.14 -3.36 -28.76
N GLY A 83 3.44 -4.50 -28.69
CA GLY A 83 3.62 -5.52 -27.66
C GLY A 83 2.67 -5.38 -26.46
N GLY A 84 1.56 -4.65 -26.63
CA GLY A 84 0.56 -4.45 -25.58
C GLY A 84 -0.01 -5.74 -25.03
N LYS A 85 -0.18 -5.76 -23.71
CA LYS A 85 -0.83 -6.83 -22.96
C LYS A 85 -1.84 -6.26 -21.98
N ILE A 86 -2.87 -7.04 -21.67
CA ILE A 86 -3.89 -6.70 -20.68
C ILE A 86 -3.73 -7.60 -19.46
N LYS A 87 -3.90 -7.05 -18.26
CA LYS A 87 -3.88 -7.77 -16.97
C LYS A 87 -4.98 -7.21 -16.05
N TRP A 88 -5.26 -7.90 -14.94
CA TRP A 88 -6.36 -7.60 -14.02
C TRP A 88 -6.42 -6.19 -13.40
N THR A 89 -5.39 -5.34 -13.54
CA THR A 89 -5.36 -3.96 -13.02
C THR A 89 -5.46 -2.92 -14.12
N VAL A 90 -5.80 -3.34 -15.33
CA VAL A 90 -5.83 -2.52 -16.53
C VAL A 90 -7.27 -2.44 -16.97
N TYR A 91 -7.77 -1.24 -17.24
CA TYR A 91 -9.17 -0.98 -17.49
C TYR A 91 -9.40 -0.24 -18.81
N THR A 92 -10.65 -0.22 -19.24
CA THR A 92 -11.14 0.68 -20.29
C THR A 92 -12.08 1.68 -19.64
N HIS A 93 -11.61 2.90 -19.41
CA HIS A 93 -12.48 3.96 -18.89
C HIS A 93 -13.14 4.68 -20.05
N VAL A 94 -14.46 4.81 -19.98
CA VAL A 94 -15.24 5.52 -20.99
C VAL A 94 -15.83 6.77 -20.36
N HIS A 95 -15.49 7.92 -20.93
CA HIS A 95 -16.02 9.22 -20.55
C HIS A 95 -17.15 9.61 -21.49
N ILE A 96 -18.25 10.12 -20.94
CA ILE A 96 -19.33 10.72 -21.74
C ILE A 96 -19.47 12.19 -21.36
N TYR A 97 -19.58 13.08 -22.36
CA TYR A 97 -19.74 14.52 -22.09
C TYR A 97 -21.02 14.77 -21.29
N ALA A 98 -20.89 15.55 -20.22
CA ALA A 98 -21.96 15.85 -19.27
C ALA A 98 -21.95 17.31 -18.79
N GLY A 99 -21.16 18.18 -19.43
CA GLY A 99 -21.03 19.59 -19.06
C GLY A 99 -22.32 20.40 -19.26
N ASP A 100 -23.26 19.86 -20.02
CA ASP A 100 -24.59 20.40 -20.33
C ASP A 100 -25.69 19.94 -19.34
N LEU A 101 -25.39 19.01 -18.44
CA LEU A 101 -26.40 18.48 -17.52
C LEU A 101 -26.82 19.50 -16.46
N SER A 102 -28.08 19.42 -16.03
CA SER A 102 -28.54 20.06 -14.80
C SER A 102 -28.12 19.26 -13.56
N VAL A 103 -28.21 19.87 -12.37
CA VAL A 103 -27.96 19.17 -11.09
C VAL A 103 -28.89 17.97 -10.94
N GLU A 104 -30.15 18.09 -11.35
CA GLU A 104 -31.13 17.01 -11.30
C GLU A 104 -30.74 15.83 -12.20
N GLN A 105 -30.30 16.11 -13.42
CA GLN A 105 -29.85 15.06 -14.35
C GLN A 105 -28.59 14.35 -13.86
N LEU A 106 -27.65 15.09 -13.28
CA LEU A 106 -26.46 14.49 -12.66
C LEU A 106 -26.84 13.57 -11.49
N ARG A 107 -27.79 14.00 -10.64
CA ARG A 107 -28.32 13.18 -9.53
C ARG A 107 -28.93 11.89 -10.07
N LYS A 108 -29.76 11.97 -11.12
CA LYS A 108 -30.38 10.80 -11.75
C LYS A 108 -29.35 9.75 -12.19
N VAL A 109 -28.22 10.17 -12.77
CA VAL A 109 -27.14 9.22 -13.16
C VAL A 109 -26.60 8.43 -11.96
N PHE A 110 -26.32 9.11 -10.85
CA PHE A 110 -25.82 8.44 -9.65
C PHE A 110 -26.89 7.58 -8.96
N LEU A 111 -28.13 8.06 -8.89
CA LEU A 111 -29.23 7.31 -8.30
C LEU A 111 -29.50 6.02 -9.07
N PHE A 112 -29.49 6.08 -10.41
CA PHE A 112 -29.58 4.88 -11.25
C PHE A 112 -28.45 3.90 -10.96
N PHE A 113 -27.20 4.40 -10.90
CA PHE A 113 -26.04 3.58 -10.56
C PHE A 113 -26.17 2.93 -9.17
N TYR A 114 -26.63 3.66 -8.16
CA TYR A 114 -26.80 3.14 -6.80
C TYR A 114 -27.86 2.04 -6.74
N ILE A 115 -29.07 2.32 -7.24
CA ILE A 115 -30.20 1.38 -7.18
C ILE A 115 -29.90 0.11 -7.99
N CYS A 116 -29.32 0.27 -9.18
CA CYS A 116 -29.00 -0.86 -10.06
C CYS A 116 -27.59 -1.44 -9.83
N TYR A 117 -26.88 -1.06 -8.77
CA TYR A 117 -25.48 -1.44 -8.55
C TYR A 117 -25.21 -2.96 -8.68
N PRO A 118 -26.04 -3.87 -8.13
CA PRO A 118 -25.84 -5.31 -8.32
C PRO A 118 -25.84 -5.75 -9.79
N TYR A 119 -26.63 -5.09 -10.64
CA TYR A 119 -26.72 -5.37 -12.07
C TYR A 119 -25.55 -4.76 -12.84
N PHE A 120 -25.12 -3.55 -12.49
CA PHE A 120 -23.88 -2.95 -12.99
C PHE A 120 -22.69 -3.85 -12.70
N LYS A 121 -22.55 -4.29 -11.44
CA LYS A 121 -21.51 -5.21 -11.00
C LYS A 121 -21.49 -6.50 -11.81
N ARG A 122 -22.67 -7.11 -12.02
CA ARG A 122 -22.80 -8.33 -12.82
C ARG A 122 -22.48 -8.10 -14.30
N TYR A 123 -22.94 -7.00 -14.89
CA TYR A 123 -22.71 -6.68 -16.30
C TYR A 123 -21.25 -6.39 -16.59
N ALA A 124 -20.62 -5.51 -15.80
CA ALA A 124 -19.24 -5.10 -15.97
C ALA A 124 -18.22 -6.06 -15.32
N LYS A 125 -18.71 -7.13 -14.68
CA LYS A 125 -17.88 -8.17 -14.04
C LYS A 125 -16.92 -7.59 -13.00
N ILE A 126 -17.43 -6.64 -12.20
CA ILE A 126 -16.65 -5.98 -11.15
C ILE A 126 -16.33 -7.01 -10.06
N SER A 127 -15.04 -7.27 -9.85
CA SER A 127 -14.54 -8.26 -8.90
C SER A 127 -14.64 -7.77 -7.46
N LYS A 128 -14.50 -8.69 -6.50
CA LYS A 128 -14.36 -8.33 -5.09
C LYS A 128 -13.08 -7.52 -4.82
N TRP A 129 -12.04 -7.71 -5.62
CA TRP A 129 -10.80 -6.94 -5.49
C TRP A 129 -11.03 -5.48 -5.89
N ASP A 130 -11.73 -5.23 -7.00
CA ASP A 130 -12.06 -3.89 -7.50
C ASP A 130 -12.80 -3.04 -6.46
N GLU A 131 -13.79 -3.65 -5.79
CA GLU A 131 -14.59 -3.02 -4.73
C GLU A 131 -13.79 -2.76 -3.45
N MET A 132 -12.86 -3.65 -3.12
CA MET A 132 -12.10 -3.56 -1.87
C MET A 132 -10.96 -2.54 -1.94
N VAL A 133 -10.45 -2.26 -3.12
CA VAL A 133 -9.44 -1.24 -3.32
C VAL A 133 -10.08 0.14 -3.33
N SER A 134 -9.83 0.91 -2.27
CA SER A 134 -10.44 2.23 -2.07
C SER A 134 -10.13 3.25 -3.18
N ILE A 135 -9.01 3.09 -3.89
CA ILE A 135 -8.58 3.98 -4.98
C ILE A 135 -9.09 3.55 -6.37
N LEU A 136 -9.71 2.37 -6.51
CA LEU A 136 -10.21 1.86 -7.80
C LEU A 136 -11.68 2.21 -8.00
N MET A 137 -12.58 1.40 -7.45
CA MET A 137 -14.02 1.55 -7.59
C MET A 137 -14.79 1.05 -6.36
N PRO A 138 -14.64 1.70 -5.19
CA PRO A 138 -15.43 1.33 -4.01
C PRO A 138 -16.93 1.34 -4.31
N PRO A 139 -17.71 0.41 -3.73
CA PRO A 139 -19.15 0.35 -3.94
C PRO A 139 -19.82 1.63 -3.41
N PRO A 140 -20.92 2.08 -4.03
CA PRO A 140 -21.64 3.23 -3.52
C PRO A 140 -22.32 2.88 -2.19
N THR A 141 -22.36 3.82 -1.25
CA THR A 141 -22.90 3.62 0.10
C THR A 141 -24.11 4.51 0.35
N ASP A 142 -24.89 4.20 1.38
CA ASP A 142 -26.07 4.98 1.77
C ASP A 142 -25.72 6.47 2.03
N LYS A 143 -24.53 6.75 2.56
CA LYS A 143 -24.02 8.14 2.70
C LYS A 143 -24.09 8.91 1.37
N TYR A 144 -23.62 8.30 0.28
CA TYR A 144 -23.58 8.95 -1.02
C TYR A 144 -24.98 9.01 -1.64
N TYR A 145 -25.78 7.97 -1.47
CA TYR A 145 -27.17 7.95 -1.91
C TYR A 145 -27.99 9.08 -1.26
N GLN A 146 -28.01 9.16 0.07
CA GLN A 146 -28.73 10.22 0.81
C GLN A 146 -28.18 11.60 0.50
N GLY A 147 -26.85 11.74 0.38
CA GLY A 147 -26.23 13.01 0.04
C GLY A 147 -26.63 13.50 -1.36
N VAL A 148 -26.66 12.60 -2.36
CA VAL A 148 -27.10 12.94 -3.73
C VAL A 148 -28.61 13.18 -3.79
N LEU A 149 -29.40 12.43 -3.02
CA LEU A 149 -30.84 12.63 -2.93
C LEU A 149 -31.18 14.03 -2.40
N ASN A 150 -30.40 14.56 -1.46
CA ASN A 150 -30.63 15.86 -0.84
C ASN A 150 -29.89 17.03 -1.50
N ALA A 151 -28.98 16.77 -2.44
CA ALA A 151 -28.21 17.82 -3.11
C ALA A 151 -29.10 18.72 -3.98
N GLN A 152 -28.93 20.03 -3.83
CA GLN A 152 -29.63 21.06 -4.61
C GLN A 152 -28.71 21.77 -5.59
N THR A 153 -27.40 21.78 -5.32
CA THR A 153 -26.40 22.46 -6.14
C THR A 153 -25.28 21.51 -6.59
N PHE A 154 -24.54 21.92 -7.63
CA PHE A 154 -23.30 21.23 -8.02
C PHE A 154 -22.23 21.25 -6.91
N ASN A 155 -22.23 22.27 -6.05
CA ASN A 155 -21.28 22.36 -4.95
C ASN A 155 -21.57 21.30 -3.88
N ASP A 156 -22.85 21.04 -3.57
CA ASP A 156 -23.24 20.00 -2.61
C ASP A 156 -22.69 18.63 -3.05
N ILE A 157 -22.87 18.31 -4.34
CA ILE A 157 -22.32 17.08 -4.94
C ILE A 157 -20.80 17.10 -4.91
N ARG A 158 -20.15 18.22 -5.29
CA ARG A 158 -18.69 18.32 -5.27
C ARG A 158 -18.12 18.05 -3.88
N GLU A 159 -18.68 18.65 -2.85
CA GLU A 159 -18.24 18.49 -1.46
C GLU A 159 -18.48 17.08 -0.93
N LEU A 160 -19.63 16.48 -1.24
CA LEU A 160 -19.98 15.13 -0.82
C LEU A 160 -18.96 14.07 -1.30
N PHE A 161 -18.50 14.20 -2.55
CA PHE A 161 -17.56 13.26 -3.16
C PHE A 161 -16.08 13.62 -2.92
N THR A 162 -15.77 14.80 -2.38
CA THR A 162 -14.39 15.23 -2.11
C THR A 162 -13.73 14.35 -1.03
N ASN A 163 -12.48 13.94 -1.26
CA ASN A 163 -11.68 13.19 -0.28
C ASN A 163 -10.20 13.62 -0.27
N GLN A 164 -9.39 13.02 0.60
CA GLN A 164 -7.96 13.34 0.74
C GLN A 164 -7.04 12.55 -0.21
N SER A 165 -7.60 11.79 -1.17
CA SER A 165 -6.78 11.05 -2.14
C SER A 165 -6.02 12.02 -3.05
N LYS A 166 -4.95 11.54 -3.72
CA LYS A 166 -4.23 12.31 -4.76
C LYS A 166 -5.18 12.81 -5.85
N LYS A 167 -6.27 12.08 -6.13
CA LYS A 167 -7.28 12.44 -7.13
C LYS A 167 -8.32 13.42 -6.57
N GLY A 168 -8.38 13.66 -5.27
CA GLY A 168 -9.24 14.64 -4.61
C GLY A 168 -10.72 14.28 -4.51
N PHE A 169 -11.14 13.17 -5.11
CA PHE A 169 -12.52 12.69 -5.10
C PHE A 169 -12.54 11.16 -4.90
N ILE A 170 -13.63 10.66 -4.30
CA ILE A 170 -13.95 9.23 -4.41
C ILE A 170 -14.36 8.92 -5.86
N ARG A 171 -13.92 7.76 -6.35
CA ARG A 171 -14.15 7.32 -7.74
C ARG A 171 -14.92 6.00 -7.71
N HIS A 172 -16.24 6.03 -7.85
CA HIS A 172 -17.05 4.82 -8.01
C HIS A 172 -16.94 4.28 -9.44
N ALA A 173 -17.46 3.07 -9.67
CA ALA A 173 -17.53 2.47 -11.01
C ALA A 173 -18.22 3.38 -12.05
N VAL A 174 -19.23 4.15 -11.62
CA VAL A 174 -19.78 5.32 -12.34
C VAL A 174 -19.39 6.58 -11.55
N ASN A 175 -18.35 7.26 -12.03
CA ASN A 175 -17.74 8.40 -11.35
C ASN A 175 -18.29 9.73 -11.89
N ILE A 176 -19.34 10.23 -11.25
CA ILE A 176 -19.93 11.55 -11.57
C ILE A 176 -19.02 12.74 -11.16
N SER A 177 -18.02 12.51 -10.30
CA SER A 177 -17.08 13.56 -9.88
C SER A 177 -16.16 14.02 -11.01
N ALA A 178 -16.03 13.22 -12.08
CA ALA A 178 -15.32 13.60 -13.30
C ALA A 178 -15.86 14.91 -13.92
N LEU A 179 -17.14 15.25 -13.67
CA LEU A 179 -17.76 16.47 -14.15
C LEU A 179 -16.99 17.73 -13.71
N PHE A 180 -16.45 17.71 -12.49
CA PHE A 180 -15.75 18.86 -11.91
C PHE A 180 -14.32 19.05 -12.45
N LYS A 181 -13.80 18.08 -13.21
CA LYS A 181 -12.46 18.14 -13.81
C LYS A 181 -12.49 18.18 -15.33
N THR A 182 -13.23 17.27 -15.95
CA THR A 182 -13.21 17.05 -17.40
C THR A 182 -14.57 17.31 -18.04
N LYS A 183 -15.57 17.76 -17.28
CA LYS A 183 -16.95 17.98 -17.76
C LYS A 183 -17.60 16.71 -18.36
N THR A 184 -17.21 15.55 -17.84
CA THR A 184 -17.71 14.24 -18.27
C THR A 184 -18.22 13.43 -17.08
N ILE A 185 -18.91 12.33 -17.35
CA ILE A 185 -19.10 11.24 -16.39
C ILE A 185 -18.21 10.09 -16.84
N GLU A 186 -17.42 9.54 -15.91
CA GLU A 186 -16.47 8.46 -16.18
C GLU A 186 -17.08 7.12 -15.77
N PHE A 187 -17.22 6.21 -16.72
CA PHE A 187 -17.55 4.81 -16.50
C PHE A 187 -16.25 4.01 -16.50
N ARG A 188 -15.79 3.66 -15.29
CA ARG A 188 -14.50 3.00 -15.04
C ARG A 188 -14.66 1.55 -14.61
N ALA A 189 -15.78 0.94 -14.98
CA ALA A 189 -16.16 -0.40 -14.54
C ALA A 189 -15.61 -1.53 -15.44
N PHE A 190 -15.19 -1.20 -16.67
CA PHE A 190 -14.86 -2.22 -17.67
C PHE A 190 -13.38 -2.62 -17.59
N HIS A 191 -13.14 -3.93 -17.59
CA HIS A 191 -11.79 -4.48 -17.71
C HIS A 191 -11.14 -4.06 -19.03
N GLY A 192 -9.80 -4.02 -19.03
CA GLY A 192 -9.02 -3.67 -20.20
C GLY A 192 -9.23 -4.64 -21.36
N THR A 193 -8.98 -4.17 -22.57
CA THR A 193 -9.03 -4.99 -23.78
C THR A 193 -8.03 -4.45 -24.80
N ASP A 194 -7.48 -5.31 -25.64
CA ASP A 194 -6.72 -4.96 -26.84
C ASP A 194 -7.57 -5.09 -28.12
N ASP A 195 -8.82 -5.53 -28.00
CA ASP A 195 -9.79 -5.62 -29.08
C ASP A 195 -10.64 -4.35 -29.18
N PHE A 196 -10.55 -3.70 -30.34
CA PHE A 196 -11.31 -2.50 -30.66
C PHE A 196 -12.83 -2.73 -30.57
N TYR A 197 -13.35 -3.88 -31.00
CA TYR A 197 -14.79 -4.13 -30.99
C TYR A 197 -15.33 -4.31 -29.57
N SER A 198 -14.56 -4.98 -28.70
CA SER A 198 -14.84 -5.06 -27.27
C SER A 198 -14.85 -3.67 -26.60
N ALA A 199 -13.91 -2.79 -26.95
CA ALA A 199 -13.91 -1.41 -26.47
C ALA A 199 -15.15 -0.63 -26.96
N LEU A 200 -15.56 -0.85 -28.22
CA LEU A 200 -16.76 -0.26 -28.79
C LEU A 200 -18.04 -0.72 -28.07
N ASN A 201 -18.09 -1.99 -27.63
CA ASN A 201 -19.19 -2.49 -26.81
C ASN A 201 -19.29 -1.75 -25.47
N CYS A 202 -18.16 -1.46 -24.82
CA CYS A 202 -18.12 -0.62 -23.61
C CYS A 202 -18.71 0.77 -23.89
N ILE A 203 -18.29 1.41 -24.99
CA ILE A 203 -18.80 2.74 -25.38
C ILE A 203 -20.31 2.71 -25.60
N PHE A 204 -20.83 1.75 -26.37
CA PHE A 204 -22.28 1.62 -26.59
C PHE A 204 -23.05 1.35 -25.29
N SER A 205 -22.47 0.58 -24.38
CA SER A 205 -23.06 0.31 -23.07
C SER A 205 -23.20 1.58 -22.24
N VAL A 206 -22.17 2.43 -22.24
CA VAL A 206 -22.20 3.72 -21.55
C VAL A 206 -23.29 4.64 -22.09
N TYR A 207 -23.38 4.80 -23.40
CA TYR A 207 -24.44 5.61 -23.99
C TYR A 207 -25.83 5.11 -23.57
N ARG A 208 -26.07 3.80 -23.63
CA ARG A 208 -27.34 3.18 -23.24
C ARG A 208 -27.70 3.42 -21.78
N MET A 209 -26.76 3.16 -20.87
CA MET A 209 -26.95 3.38 -19.44
C MET A 209 -27.14 4.86 -19.11
N PHE A 210 -26.33 5.74 -19.70
CA PHE A 210 -26.42 7.19 -19.52
C PHE A 210 -27.77 7.74 -19.99
N TYR A 211 -28.18 7.41 -21.22
CA TYR A 211 -29.45 7.88 -21.78
C TYR A 211 -30.65 7.37 -20.99
N TYR A 212 -30.62 6.12 -20.53
CA TYR A 212 -31.66 5.64 -19.63
C TYR A 212 -31.72 6.49 -18.36
N ALA A 213 -30.58 6.71 -17.70
CA ALA A 213 -30.55 7.43 -16.44
C ALA A 213 -31.05 8.88 -16.53
N VAL A 214 -30.64 9.65 -17.56
CA VAL A 214 -31.02 11.07 -17.65
C VAL A 214 -32.48 11.29 -18.05
N ASN A 215 -33.15 10.28 -18.63
CA ASN A 215 -34.53 10.34 -19.11
C ASN A 215 -35.57 9.72 -18.17
N HIS A 216 -35.13 9.08 -17.09
CA HIS A 216 -36.02 8.41 -16.14
C HIS A 216 -35.77 8.93 -14.72
N ASP A 217 -36.62 8.54 -13.79
CA ASP A 217 -36.55 8.99 -12.41
C ASP A 217 -36.33 7.84 -11.42
N LEU A 218 -36.28 8.20 -10.13
CA LEU A 218 -36.05 7.27 -9.05
C LEU A 218 -37.13 6.18 -8.96
N GLN A 219 -38.39 6.48 -9.31
CA GLN A 219 -39.46 5.48 -9.30
C GLN A 219 -39.21 4.43 -10.38
N ASP A 220 -38.76 4.85 -11.56
CA ASP A 220 -38.44 3.93 -12.65
C ASP A 220 -37.22 3.05 -12.33
N PHE A 221 -36.20 3.62 -11.69
CA PHE A 221 -35.04 2.83 -11.25
C PHE A 221 -35.44 1.74 -10.25
N ASN A 222 -36.32 2.06 -9.30
CA ASN A 222 -36.81 1.12 -8.29
C ASN A 222 -37.68 -0.01 -8.86
N LYS A 223 -38.23 0.15 -10.07
CA LYS A 223 -38.97 -0.92 -10.76
C LYS A 223 -38.05 -1.99 -11.34
N ILE A 224 -36.75 -1.71 -11.50
CA ILE A 224 -35.78 -2.68 -12.03
C ILE A 224 -35.40 -3.67 -10.92
N SER A 225 -36.06 -4.83 -10.94
CA SER A 225 -36.00 -5.84 -9.88
C SER A 225 -35.12 -7.05 -10.23
N SER A 226 -34.64 -7.14 -11.48
CA SER A 226 -33.77 -8.21 -11.93
C SER A 226 -32.70 -7.77 -12.93
N TYR A 227 -31.69 -8.64 -13.12
CA TYR A 227 -30.62 -8.41 -14.10
C TYR A 227 -31.13 -8.43 -15.54
N ASP A 228 -32.11 -9.27 -15.85
CA ASP A 228 -32.68 -9.34 -17.20
C ASP A 228 -33.53 -8.10 -17.51
N GLU A 229 -34.34 -7.63 -16.54
CA GLU A 229 -35.02 -6.34 -16.65
C GLU A 229 -34.02 -5.19 -16.84
N PHE A 230 -32.93 -5.17 -16.07
CA PHE A 230 -31.88 -4.17 -16.23
C PHE A 230 -31.35 -4.14 -17.67
N LYS A 231 -30.99 -5.29 -18.25
CA LYS A 231 -30.52 -5.39 -19.65
C LYS A 231 -31.56 -4.94 -20.66
N VAL A 232 -32.82 -5.38 -20.50
CA VAL A 232 -33.91 -5.05 -21.43
C VAL A 232 -34.21 -3.55 -21.41
N THR A 233 -34.37 -3.00 -20.21
CA THR A 233 -34.74 -1.60 -19.99
C THR A 233 -33.64 -0.63 -20.45
N THR A 234 -32.37 -0.95 -20.16
CA THR A 234 -31.22 -0.18 -20.67
C THR A 234 -30.88 -0.52 -22.12
N LYS A 235 -31.50 -1.56 -22.68
CA LYS A 235 -31.26 -2.09 -24.03
C LYS A 235 -29.82 -2.58 -24.25
N LEU A 236 -29.11 -3.04 -23.22
CA LEU A 236 -27.74 -3.57 -23.37
C LEU A 236 -27.75 -4.81 -24.27
N LYS A 237 -26.86 -4.83 -25.27
CA LYS A 237 -26.87 -5.86 -26.34
C LYS A 237 -25.61 -6.71 -26.41
N TYR A 238 -24.48 -6.17 -25.94
CA TYR A 238 -23.17 -6.74 -26.19
C TYR A 238 -22.48 -7.05 -24.89
N ASP A 239 -21.67 -8.09 -24.88
CA ASP A 239 -20.81 -8.37 -23.74
C ASP A 239 -19.63 -7.41 -23.68
N VAL A 240 -19.18 -7.17 -22.46
CA VAL A 240 -17.99 -6.36 -22.15
C VAL A 240 -16.84 -7.28 -21.71
N PRO A 241 -15.58 -6.80 -21.74
CA PRO A 241 -14.41 -7.62 -21.43
C PRO A 241 -14.54 -8.43 -20.14
N GLU A 242 -14.05 -9.67 -20.18
CA GLU A 242 -14.05 -10.59 -19.04
C GLU A 242 -13.14 -10.12 -17.91
N GLU A 243 -13.43 -10.57 -16.69
CA GLU A 243 -12.49 -10.46 -15.57
C GLU A 243 -11.23 -11.25 -15.89
N LEU A 244 -10.06 -10.61 -15.78
CA LEU A 244 -8.78 -11.23 -16.07
C LEU A 244 -8.20 -11.92 -14.84
N VAL A 245 -7.55 -13.05 -15.08
CA VAL A 245 -6.88 -13.80 -14.03
C VAL A 245 -5.75 -12.96 -13.42
N PRO A 246 -5.69 -12.83 -12.09
CA PRO A 246 -4.67 -12.04 -11.44
C PRO A 246 -3.31 -12.74 -11.53
N LEU A 247 -2.26 -11.93 -11.70
CA LEU A 247 -0.89 -12.45 -11.66
C LEU A 247 -0.46 -12.63 -10.20
N ILE A 248 0.49 -13.53 -9.97
CA ILE A 248 0.94 -13.91 -8.62
C ILE A 248 1.43 -12.73 -7.77
N TYR A 249 1.86 -11.62 -8.39
CA TYR A 249 2.29 -10.43 -7.67
C TYR A 249 1.14 -9.45 -7.33
N GLN A 250 -0.13 -9.82 -7.53
CA GLN A 250 -1.27 -9.05 -7.01
C GLN A 250 -1.07 -8.81 -5.52
N GLY A 251 -1.13 -7.53 -5.12
CA GLY A 251 -0.78 -7.14 -3.78
C GLY A 251 -1.98 -6.96 -2.87
N ASN A 252 -1.76 -6.22 -1.79
CA ASN A 252 -2.73 -6.06 -0.71
C ASN A 252 -3.79 -5.00 -1.09
N PRO A 253 -5.08 -5.37 -1.22
CA PRO A 253 -6.12 -4.44 -1.66
C PRO A 253 -6.34 -3.26 -0.70
N TYR A 254 -5.94 -3.41 0.56
CA TYR A 254 -6.07 -2.38 1.59
C TYR A 254 -4.89 -1.39 1.65
N SER A 255 -3.87 -1.59 0.81
CA SER A 255 -2.66 -0.76 0.83
C SER A 255 -2.45 -0.09 -0.52
N ASN A 256 -2.76 1.21 -0.63
CA ASN A 256 -2.53 2.00 -1.86
C ASN A 256 -1.09 1.92 -2.40
N ILE A 257 -0.12 1.55 -1.55
CA ILE A 257 1.29 1.36 -1.91
C ILE A 257 1.56 -0.02 -2.53
N GLU A 258 0.84 -1.05 -2.09
CA GLU A 258 1.08 -2.44 -2.50
C GLU A 258 0.00 -3.00 -3.42
N THR A 259 -1.15 -2.34 -3.57
CA THR A 259 -2.34 -2.90 -4.25
C THR A 259 -2.02 -3.49 -5.63
N PHE A 260 -1.26 -2.76 -6.47
CA PHE A 260 -0.94 -3.17 -7.84
C PHE A 260 0.35 -4.01 -7.95
N GLN A 261 1.13 -4.07 -6.88
CA GLN A 261 2.37 -4.84 -6.82
C GLN A 261 2.72 -5.23 -5.37
N SER A 262 2.70 -6.54 -5.10
CA SER A 262 3.11 -7.10 -3.82
C SER A 262 4.57 -6.77 -3.48
N LYS A 263 4.85 -6.56 -2.19
CA LYS A 263 6.22 -6.44 -1.69
C LYS A 263 6.79 -7.80 -1.32
N SER A 264 8.12 -7.84 -1.21
CA SER A 264 8.81 -8.99 -0.64
C SER A 264 8.28 -9.32 0.76
N LEU A 265 7.94 -10.58 0.95
CA LEU A 265 7.54 -11.09 2.26
C LEU A 265 8.76 -11.64 2.98
N SER A 266 9.04 -11.03 4.14
CA SER A 266 10.04 -11.54 5.06
C SER A 266 9.69 -12.94 5.53
N TYR A 267 10.72 -13.73 5.79
CA TYR A 267 10.60 -15.05 6.40
C TYR A 267 9.77 -15.02 7.68
N ASN A 268 8.96 -16.06 7.86
CA ASN A 268 8.20 -16.33 9.08
C ASN A 268 8.16 -17.84 9.31
N SER A 269 8.55 -18.26 10.51
CA SER A 269 8.62 -19.69 10.85
C SER A 269 7.27 -20.40 10.81
N LYS A 270 6.16 -19.72 11.14
CA LYS A 270 4.81 -20.29 11.03
C LYS A 270 4.42 -20.54 9.57
N GLN A 271 4.82 -19.63 8.68
CA GLN A 271 4.61 -19.77 7.24
C GLN A 271 5.42 -20.93 6.68
N ALA A 272 6.70 -21.02 7.04
CA ALA A 272 7.57 -22.11 6.63
C ALA A 272 7.09 -23.47 7.15
N SER A 273 6.56 -23.52 8.38
CA SER A 273 5.97 -24.74 8.96
C SER A 273 4.71 -25.18 8.22
N ALA A 274 3.80 -24.25 7.90
CA ALA A 274 2.60 -24.59 7.11
C ALA A 274 2.95 -25.06 5.69
N LEU A 275 3.96 -24.44 5.07
CA LEU A 275 4.49 -24.89 3.78
C LEU A 275 5.07 -26.30 3.88
N TYR A 276 5.87 -26.60 4.92
CA TYR A 276 6.41 -27.94 5.16
C TYR A 276 5.31 -29.01 5.27
N GLU A 277 4.28 -28.76 6.10
CA GLU A 277 3.17 -29.69 6.25
C GLU A 277 2.41 -29.88 4.93
N ALA A 278 2.23 -28.82 4.15
CA ALA A 278 1.60 -28.91 2.83
C ALA A 278 2.41 -29.77 1.85
N VAL A 279 3.73 -29.58 1.79
CA VAL A 279 4.63 -30.36 0.91
C VAL A 279 4.62 -31.84 1.34
N LYS A 280 4.78 -32.11 2.63
CA LYS A 280 4.77 -33.46 3.20
C LYS A 280 3.45 -34.18 2.96
N LYS A 281 2.32 -33.49 3.13
CA LYS A 281 0.98 -34.07 2.90
C LYS A 281 0.75 -34.50 1.45
N ASN A 282 1.41 -33.83 0.50
CA ASN A 282 1.40 -34.22 -0.91
C ASN A 282 2.44 -35.31 -1.25
N GLY A 283 3.11 -35.90 -0.25
CA GLY A 283 4.01 -37.03 -0.42
C GLY A 283 5.41 -36.67 -0.92
N HIS A 284 5.76 -35.38 -0.98
CA HIS A 284 7.04 -34.94 -1.51
C HIS A 284 8.14 -34.92 -0.43
N LYS A 285 9.36 -35.28 -0.84
CA LYS A 285 10.58 -35.24 -0.02
C LYS A 285 11.55 -34.15 -0.48
N ASP A 286 11.28 -33.53 -1.61
CA ASP A 286 12.06 -32.47 -2.23
C ASP A 286 11.28 -31.15 -2.27
N ILE A 287 12.01 -30.04 -2.26
CA ILE A 287 11.48 -28.70 -2.49
C ILE A 287 12.53 -27.82 -3.18
N CYS A 288 12.12 -27.18 -4.26
CA CYS A 288 12.90 -26.13 -4.92
C CYS A 288 12.50 -24.76 -4.37
N ILE A 289 13.46 -24.00 -3.86
CA ILE A 289 13.23 -22.65 -3.33
C ILE A 289 13.77 -21.64 -4.33
N VAL A 290 12.88 -20.76 -4.78
CA VAL A 290 13.19 -19.71 -5.76
C VAL A 290 13.09 -18.36 -5.08
N ASN A 291 14.20 -17.59 -5.10
CA ASN A 291 14.34 -16.30 -4.43
C ASN A 291 14.08 -16.35 -2.91
N GLY A 292 14.75 -17.26 -2.20
CA GLY A 292 14.71 -17.29 -0.75
C GLY A 292 15.04 -15.94 -0.11
N PHE A 293 14.34 -15.61 0.97
CA PHE A 293 14.64 -14.41 1.74
C PHE A 293 15.92 -14.66 2.56
N MET A 294 17.11 -14.31 2.04
CA MET A 294 18.41 -14.52 2.71
C MET A 294 18.62 -15.96 3.20
N TYR A 295 18.27 -16.96 2.39
CA TYR A 295 18.37 -18.38 2.73
C TYR A 295 17.53 -18.86 3.95
N TYR A 296 16.65 -18.03 4.52
CA TYR A 296 15.94 -18.43 5.75
C TYR A 296 14.93 -19.56 5.54
N TYR A 297 14.28 -19.63 4.37
CA TYR A 297 13.37 -20.75 4.06
C TYR A 297 14.18 -22.01 3.83
N GLU A 298 15.25 -21.93 3.05
CA GLU A 298 16.21 -23.00 2.78
C GLU A 298 16.73 -23.59 4.10
N LEU A 299 17.22 -22.74 5.00
CA LEU A 299 17.66 -23.15 6.33
C LEU A 299 16.55 -23.79 7.18
N PHE A 300 15.29 -23.36 7.02
CA PHE A 300 14.18 -23.99 7.75
C PHE A 300 13.94 -25.43 7.29
N PHE A 301 14.03 -25.67 5.98
CA PHE A 301 13.83 -26.99 5.38
C PHE A 301 15.08 -27.87 5.43
N PHE A 302 16.25 -27.28 5.64
CA PHE A 302 17.51 -28.01 5.66
C PHE A 302 17.45 -29.11 6.74
N GLU A 303 17.79 -30.35 6.37
CA GLU A 303 17.69 -31.57 7.17
C GLU A 303 16.26 -32.13 7.35
N LYS A 304 15.24 -31.50 6.75
CA LYS A 304 13.84 -31.99 6.70
C LYS A 304 13.41 -32.46 5.31
N LEU A 305 13.91 -31.80 4.27
CA LEU A 305 13.64 -32.08 2.86
C LEU A 305 14.94 -31.98 2.05
N ASN A 306 14.96 -32.58 0.86
CA ASN A 306 15.99 -32.35 -0.15
C ASN A 306 15.74 -31.00 -0.81
N ILE A 307 16.72 -30.10 -0.76
CA ILE A 307 16.54 -28.72 -1.23
C ILE A 307 17.36 -28.47 -2.48
N SER A 308 16.70 -27.91 -3.50
CA SER A 308 17.36 -27.19 -4.59
C SER A 308 17.08 -25.70 -4.49
N ILE A 309 18.07 -24.87 -4.86
CA ILE A 309 17.99 -23.42 -4.76
C ILE A 309 18.16 -22.83 -6.15
N TYR A 310 17.21 -22.00 -6.57
CA TYR A 310 17.34 -21.14 -7.75
C TYR A 310 17.36 -19.67 -7.29
N CYS A 311 18.48 -19.00 -7.54
CA CYS A 311 18.72 -17.67 -7.00
C CYS A 311 19.24 -16.70 -8.05
N GLN A 312 18.62 -15.53 -8.14
CA GLN A 312 19.09 -14.41 -8.96
C GLN A 312 19.51 -13.19 -8.12
N ASP A 313 19.70 -13.36 -6.81
CA ASP A 313 20.25 -12.31 -5.97
C ASP A 313 21.79 -12.41 -5.94
N PRO A 314 22.51 -11.35 -6.38
CA PRO A 314 23.97 -11.39 -6.47
C PRO A 314 24.65 -11.50 -5.11
N TYR A 315 24.04 -10.97 -4.05
CA TYR A 315 24.59 -11.09 -2.70
C TYR A 315 24.45 -12.53 -2.18
N CYS A 316 23.28 -13.15 -2.36
CA CYS A 316 23.10 -14.55 -2.01
C CYS A 316 24.05 -15.46 -2.83
N HIS A 317 24.25 -15.16 -4.12
CA HIS A 317 25.23 -15.87 -4.94
C HIS A 317 26.67 -15.73 -4.43
N LEU A 318 27.08 -14.52 -4.05
CA LEU A 318 28.38 -14.28 -3.42
C LEU A 318 28.59 -15.14 -2.17
N LEU A 319 27.58 -15.25 -1.30
CA LEU A 319 27.66 -16.12 -0.12
C LEU A 319 27.87 -17.59 -0.48
N TYR A 320 27.22 -18.08 -1.55
CA TYR A 320 27.42 -19.43 -2.07
C TYR A 320 28.85 -19.63 -2.62
N LEU A 321 29.37 -18.67 -3.38
CA LEU A 321 30.74 -18.73 -3.91
C LEU A 321 31.78 -18.75 -2.78
N ILE A 322 31.62 -17.89 -1.77
CA ILE A 322 32.47 -17.87 -0.58
C ILE A 322 32.39 -19.20 0.16
N ALA A 323 31.19 -19.69 0.46
CA ALA A 323 30.96 -20.95 1.17
C ALA A 323 31.61 -22.17 0.50
N ASN A 324 31.75 -22.14 -0.83
CA ASN A 324 32.38 -23.20 -1.62
C ASN A 324 33.84 -22.90 -1.98
N GLY A 325 34.47 -21.87 -1.39
CA GLY A 325 35.87 -21.52 -1.62
C GLY A 325 36.18 -21.00 -3.02
N LYS A 326 35.16 -20.65 -3.81
CA LYS A 326 35.31 -20.12 -5.18
C LYS A 326 35.69 -18.65 -5.21
N VAL A 327 35.40 -17.92 -4.12
CA VAL A 327 35.73 -16.51 -3.93
C VAL A 327 36.27 -16.32 -2.51
N ALA A 328 37.35 -15.54 -2.39
CA ALA A 328 37.85 -15.01 -1.12
C ALA A 328 38.04 -13.50 -1.27
N LEU A 329 37.55 -12.73 -0.30
CA LEU A 329 37.57 -11.27 -0.35
C LEU A 329 38.78 -10.70 0.40
N THR A 330 39.31 -9.62 -0.13
CA THR A 330 40.22 -8.69 0.55
C THR A 330 39.52 -7.33 0.65
N TYR A 331 39.19 -6.92 1.87
CA TYR A 331 38.41 -5.70 2.07
C TYR A 331 39.30 -4.45 1.93
N ARG A 332 38.73 -3.39 1.36
CA ARG A 332 39.41 -2.11 1.07
C ARG A 332 38.52 -0.93 1.45
N ASP A 333 39.08 0.27 1.39
CA ASP A 333 38.35 1.53 1.55
C ASP A 333 37.49 1.57 2.82
N ARG A 334 36.17 1.80 2.68
CA ARG A 334 35.24 1.96 3.82
C ARG A 334 35.06 0.66 4.62
N LEU A 335 35.37 -0.48 4.02
CA LEU A 335 35.34 -1.79 4.67
C LEU A 335 36.75 -2.30 5.00
N GLY A 336 37.83 -1.58 4.69
CA GLY A 336 39.20 -2.08 4.84
C GLY A 336 39.57 -2.51 6.26
N TRP A 337 38.95 -1.89 7.28
CA TRP A 337 39.11 -2.28 8.68
C TRP A 337 38.55 -3.68 9.01
N LEU A 338 37.74 -4.28 8.14
CA LEU A 338 37.31 -5.68 8.27
C LEU A 338 38.46 -6.65 7.97
N GLU A 339 39.49 -6.22 7.24
CA GLU A 339 40.65 -7.05 6.90
C GLU A 339 41.45 -7.44 8.15
N ASP A 340 41.45 -6.60 9.20
CA ASP A 340 42.05 -6.90 10.50
C ASP A 340 41.47 -8.17 11.17
N TYR A 341 40.27 -8.59 10.74
CA TYR A 341 39.57 -9.78 11.23
C TYR A 341 39.55 -10.93 10.21
N ASN A 342 40.20 -10.76 9.06
CA ASN A 342 40.10 -11.69 7.94
C ASN A 342 41.22 -12.73 7.98
N ASP A 343 40.94 -13.89 8.58
CA ASP A 343 41.86 -15.05 8.60
C ASP A 343 41.83 -15.90 7.31
N LYS A 344 41.14 -15.43 6.27
CA LYS A 344 40.97 -16.07 4.95
C LYS A 344 40.29 -17.44 4.96
N THR A 345 39.87 -17.96 6.11
CA THR A 345 39.07 -19.19 6.14
C THR A 345 37.68 -18.94 5.55
N THR A 346 37.10 -19.96 4.92
CA THR A 346 35.73 -19.87 4.36
C THR A 346 34.70 -19.46 5.41
N LYS A 347 34.81 -19.98 6.64
CA LYS A 347 33.93 -19.63 7.76
C LYS A 347 34.01 -18.13 8.08
N ARG A 348 35.23 -17.60 8.21
CA ARG A 348 35.45 -16.18 8.50
C ARG A 348 35.01 -15.29 7.36
N GLN A 349 35.37 -15.64 6.13
CA GLN A 349 34.97 -14.91 4.92
C GLN A 349 33.44 -14.78 4.81
N LEU A 350 32.73 -15.88 5.06
CA LEU A 350 31.26 -15.89 5.09
C LEU A 350 30.72 -15.00 6.21
N ALA A 351 31.31 -15.09 7.42
CA ALA A 351 30.90 -14.27 8.56
C ALA A 351 31.12 -12.77 8.31
N LEU A 352 32.24 -12.38 7.69
CA LEU A 352 32.53 -10.99 7.32
C LEU A 352 31.56 -10.46 6.28
N ALA A 353 31.22 -11.26 5.25
CA ALA A 353 30.24 -10.88 4.24
C ALA A 353 28.83 -10.68 4.83
N LEU A 354 28.42 -11.54 5.77
CA LEU A 354 27.17 -11.39 6.52
C LEU A 354 27.19 -10.17 7.46
N TYR A 355 28.33 -9.92 8.11
CA TYR A 355 28.51 -8.77 8.97
C TYR A 355 28.45 -7.46 8.16
N ALA A 356 29.05 -7.40 6.97
CA ALA A 356 28.96 -6.26 6.06
C ALA A 356 27.51 -5.91 5.68
N ALA A 357 26.63 -6.91 5.51
CA ALA A 357 25.19 -6.69 5.31
C ALA A 357 24.51 -5.96 6.46
N SER A 358 24.99 -6.15 7.70
CA SER A 358 24.49 -5.45 8.88
C SER A 358 24.92 -3.97 8.91
N LEU A 359 26.06 -3.67 8.27
CA LEU A 359 26.64 -2.33 8.20
C LEU A 359 26.03 -1.48 7.06
N GLN A 360 25.47 -2.12 6.04
CA GLN A 360 24.95 -1.52 4.81
C GLN A 360 24.14 -0.22 5.03
N LYS A 361 23.23 -0.22 6.01
CA LYS A 361 22.36 0.93 6.29
C LYS A 361 23.10 2.19 6.76
N PHE A 362 24.28 2.05 7.38
CA PHE A 362 25.04 3.18 7.90
C PHE A 362 25.85 3.89 6.82
N PHE A 363 26.14 3.20 5.71
CA PHE A 363 26.81 3.78 4.55
C PHE A 363 25.85 4.48 3.56
N MET A 364 24.52 4.39 3.80
CA MET A 364 23.51 4.92 2.90
C MET A 364 23.20 6.41 3.05
N SER A 365 23.40 6.98 4.24
CA SER A 365 23.10 8.40 4.50
C SER A 365 24.06 8.97 5.53
N LYS A 366 24.65 10.13 5.19
CA LYS A 366 25.50 10.90 6.10
C LYS A 366 24.63 11.48 7.20
N SER A 367 24.69 10.90 8.40
CA SER A 367 24.05 11.46 9.58
C SER A 367 24.89 11.16 10.81
N ALA A 368 25.01 12.15 11.71
CA ALA A 368 25.74 11.99 12.95
C ALA A 368 25.25 10.80 13.81
N ARG A 369 23.94 10.47 13.71
CA ARG A 369 23.36 9.26 14.31
C ARG A 369 23.99 7.99 13.74
N ASN A 370 24.05 7.87 12.42
CA ASN A 370 24.63 6.70 11.77
C ASN A 370 26.11 6.58 12.08
N ASP A 371 26.84 7.71 12.09
CA ASP A 371 28.27 7.74 12.41
C ASP A 371 28.54 7.28 13.85
N ALA A 372 27.74 7.75 14.81
CA ALA A 372 27.86 7.33 16.22
C ALA A 372 27.57 5.83 16.41
N ILE A 373 26.50 5.33 15.78
CA ILE A 373 26.16 3.89 15.85
C ILE A 373 27.24 3.06 15.16
N PHE A 374 27.75 3.49 14.02
CA PHE A 374 28.82 2.81 13.30
C PHE A 374 30.10 2.72 14.14
N LYS A 375 30.50 3.80 14.81
CA LYS A 375 31.62 3.79 15.77
C LYS A 375 31.42 2.77 16.88
N ALA A 376 30.22 2.71 17.48
CA ALA A 376 29.89 1.73 18.51
C ALA A 376 29.95 0.29 17.99
N LEU A 377 29.44 0.04 16.77
CA LEU A 377 29.53 -1.28 16.12
C LEU A 377 30.96 -1.70 15.84
N ARG A 378 31.84 -0.76 15.45
CA ARG A 378 33.26 -1.05 15.22
C ARG A 378 33.97 -1.50 16.50
N ILE A 379 33.66 -0.89 17.65
CA ILE A 379 34.21 -1.31 18.96
C ILE A 379 33.81 -2.76 19.29
N LYS A 380 32.60 -3.17 18.91
CA LYS A 380 32.05 -4.52 19.17
C LYS A 380 32.17 -5.47 17.98
N ALA A 381 33.00 -5.14 16.99
CA ALA A 381 33.09 -5.90 15.75
C ALA A 381 33.61 -7.31 15.96
N LYS A 382 34.71 -7.49 16.71
CA LYS A 382 35.30 -8.81 16.99
C LYS A 382 34.27 -9.80 17.54
N GLU A 383 33.63 -9.44 18.65
CA GLU A 383 32.58 -10.24 19.30
C GLU A 383 31.42 -10.55 18.32
N SER A 384 31.04 -9.56 17.51
CA SER A 384 29.93 -9.70 16.55
C SER A 384 30.27 -10.62 15.38
N ILE A 385 31.49 -10.54 14.83
CA ILE A 385 31.97 -11.37 13.72
C ILE A 385 32.14 -12.82 14.20
N GLU A 386 32.77 -13.05 15.34
CA GLU A 386 32.92 -14.38 15.94
C GLU A 386 31.56 -15.02 16.25
N LYS A 387 30.60 -14.25 16.76
CA LYS A 387 29.23 -14.72 16.96
C LYS A 387 28.54 -15.05 15.63
N THR A 388 28.74 -14.22 14.61
CA THR A 388 28.18 -14.45 13.27
C THR A 388 28.73 -15.73 12.66
N GLU A 389 30.02 -16.00 12.81
CA GLU A 389 30.65 -17.22 12.33
C GLU A 389 30.04 -18.47 12.97
N LYS A 390 29.98 -18.51 14.31
CA LYS A 390 29.38 -19.63 15.05
C LYS A 390 27.90 -19.83 14.70
N ALA A 391 27.15 -18.74 14.54
CA ALA A 391 25.73 -18.81 14.24
C ALA A 391 25.42 -19.30 12.81
N ASN A 392 26.39 -19.27 11.90
CA ASN A 392 26.19 -19.58 10.47
C ASN A 392 26.87 -20.86 10.00
N GLU A 393 27.32 -21.73 10.91
CA GLU A 393 27.85 -23.06 10.53
C GLU A 393 26.81 -23.89 9.77
N ARG A 394 25.53 -23.80 10.16
CA ARG A 394 24.43 -24.48 9.49
C ARG A 394 24.19 -23.93 8.08
N LEU A 395 24.38 -22.63 7.87
CA LEU A 395 24.31 -22.01 6.54
C LEU A 395 25.47 -22.50 5.66
N LEU A 396 26.69 -22.51 6.20
CA LEU A 396 27.85 -23.03 5.47
C LEU A 396 27.62 -24.49 5.03
N LYS A 397 27.21 -25.36 5.95
CA LYS A 397 26.92 -26.78 5.66
C LYS A 397 25.82 -26.93 4.59
N MET A 398 24.77 -26.11 4.65
CA MET A 398 23.72 -26.13 3.64
C MET A 398 24.24 -25.71 2.26
N LEU A 399 24.97 -24.59 2.17
CA LEU A 399 25.47 -24.06 0.89
C LEU A 399 26.52 -24.96 0.22
N THR A 400 27.22 -25.80 0.97
CA THR A 400 28.18 -26.77 0.43
C THR A 400 27.55 -28.11 0.04
N THR A 401 26.29 -28.37 0.42
CA THR A 401 25.63 -29.65 0.18
C THR A 401 24.35 -29.55 -0.67
N CYS A 402 23.77 -28.36 -0.80
CA CYS A 402 22.56 -28.16 -1.60
C CYS A 402 22.83 -28.17 -3.10
N GLU A 403 21.81 -28.51 -3.88
CA GLU A 403 21.80 -28.28 -5.33
C GLU A 403 21.52 -26.79 -5.59
N TYR A 404 22.50 -26.05 -6.09
CA TYR A 404 22.41 -24.60 -6.29
C TYR A 404 22.51 -24.21 -7.77
N HIS A 405 21.59 -23.35 -8.21
CA HIS A 405 21.53 -22.82 -9.56
C HIS A 405 21.39 -21.29 -9.54
N VAL A 406 22.14 -20.62 -10.42
CA VAL A 406 21.83 -19.24 -10.80
C VAL A 406 20.77 -19.30 -11.89
N GLY A 407 19.51 -19.03 -11.55
CA GLY A 407 18.40 -19.25 -12.48
C GLY A 407 17.09 -18.57 -12.08
N THR A 408 16.23 -18.36 -13.07
CA THR A 408 14.89 -17.76 -12.99
C THR A 408 13.88 -18.70 -12.34
N LEU A 409 12.68 -18.19 -12.11
CA LEU A 409 11.51 -19.01 -11.81
C LEU A 409 11.16 -19.96 -12.96
N GLN A 410 11.30 -19.52 -14.21
CA GLN A 410 11.08 -20.36 -15.40
C GLN A 410 12.03 -21.56 -15.42
N ASP A 411 13.31 -21.34 -15.09
CA ASP A 411 14.30 -22.43 -15.01
C ASP A 411 13.89 -23.44 -13.95
N ALA A 412 13.46 -22.98 -12.76
CA ALA A 412 12.97 -23.89 -11.72
C ALA A 412 11.75 -24.70 -12.17
N ILE A 413 10.78 -24.07 -12.87
CA ILE A 413 9.58 -24.74 -13.40
C ILE A 413 9.93 -25.83 -14.41
N ASN A 414 10.94 -25.58 -15.25
CA ASN A 414 11.35 -26.53 -16.29
C ASN A 414 12.03 -27.79 -15.74
N TYR A 415 12.67 -27.70 -14.56
CA TYR A 415 13.50 -28.80 -14.02
C TYR A 415 13.00 -29.38 -12.69
N LYS A 416 12.06 -28.73 -12.00
CA LYS A 416 11.62 -29.13 -10.65
C LYS A 416 10.10 -29.30 -10.59
N LYS A 417 9.67 -30.31 -9.82
CA LYS A 417 8.25 -30.61 -9.61
C LYS A 417 7.65 -29.80 -8.45
N VAL A 418 8.38 -29.65 -7.35
CA VAL A 418 7.90 -28.99 -6.14
C VAL A 418 8.61 -27.66 -5.96
N ILE A 419 7.89 -26.55 -6.08
CA ILE A 419 8.48 -25.21 -6.14
C ILE A 419 7.83 -24.33 -5.10
N PHE A 420 8.63 -23.65 -4.30
CA PHE A 420 8.21 -22.51 -3.50
C PHE A 420 8.87 -21.24 -4.05
N PHE A 421 8.03 -20.30 -4.44
CA PHE A 421 8.47 -19.00 -4.94
C PHE A 421 8.18 -17.90 -3.94
N ASN A 422 9.15 -17.05 -3.66
CA ASN A 422 8.94 -15.80 -2.94
C ASN A 422 9.11 -14.61 -3.88
N TYR A 423 8.02 -13.87 -4.11
CA TYR A 423 8.07 -12.68 -4.93
C TYR A 423 8.80 -11.56 -4.18
N GLY A 424 9.86 -10.99 -4.75
CA GLY A 424 10.53 -9.86 -4.13
C GLY A 424 11.69 -9.29 -4.93
N LYS A 425 11.79 -7.96 -4.97
CA LYS A 425 12.97 -7.21 -5.40
C LYS A 425 13.61 -6.59 -4.15
N ASP A 426 14.32 -7.37 -3.34
CA ASP A 426 14.94 -6.84 -2.12
C ASP A 426 16.08 -5.88 -2.49
N LYS A 427 15.85 -4.58 -2.27
CA LYS A 427 16.85 -3.54 -2.50
C LYS A 427 18.02 -3.65 -1.53
N LYS A 428 17.82 -4.26 -0.35
CA LYS A 428 18.85 -4.38 0.69
C LYS A 428 20.00 -5.26 0.21
N GLN A 429 19.69 -6.46 -0.29
CA GLN A 429 20.70 -7.42 -0.74
C GLN A 429 21.53 -6.87 -1.91
N LYS A 430 20.88 -6.29 -2.92
CA LYS A 430 21.56 -5.58 -4.02
C LYS A 430 22.48 -4.45 -3.54
N ARG A 431 22.04 -3.67 -2.55
CA ARG A 431 22.89 -2.61 -1.95
C ARG A 431 24.05 -3.18 -1.15
N THR A 432 23.86 -4.31 -0.46
CA THR A 432 24.95 -5.00 0.24
C THR A 432 25.98 -5.51 -0.75
N PHE A 433 25.56 -6.18 -1.82
CA PHE A 433 26.46 -6.65 -2.88
C PHE A 433 27.29 -5.50 -3.42
N LYS A 434 26.63 -4.40 -3.80
CA LYS A 434 27.31 -3.18 -4.29
C LYS A 434 28.28 -2.59 -3.27
N LEU A 435 27.92 -2.54 -1.99
CA LEU A 435 28.82 -2.05 -0.94
C LEU A 435 30.09 -2.90 -0.85
N ILE A 436 29.97 -4.23 -0.89
CA ILE A 436 31.10 -5.16 -0.86
C ILE A 436 31.93 -4.99 -2.15
N GLN A 437 31.30 -5.01 -3.31
CA GLN A 437 31.96 -4.86 -4.61
C GLN A 437 32.79 -3.57 -4.71
N GLU A 438 32.24 -2.45 -4.27
CA GLU A 438 32.94 -1.15 -4.26
C GLU A 438 34.05 -1.02 -3.18
N ASN A 439 34.15 -1.97 -2.25
CA ASN A 439 35.05 -1.86 -1.08
C ASN A 439 35.78 -3.19 -0.81
N SER A 440 36.05 -3.94 -1.88
CA SER A 440 36.86 -5.17 -1.87
C SER A 440 37.47 -5.40 -3.26
N ASP A 441 38.20 -6.50 -3.41
CA ASP A 441 38.73 -7.02 -4.67
C ASP A 441 37.73 -7.91 -5.45
N LEU A 442 36.44 -7.86 -5.12
CA LEU A 442 35.42 -8.67 -5.77
C LEU A 442 35.25 -8.31 -7.25
N ASP A 443 35.71 -9.21 -8.12
CA ASP A 443 35.50 -9.15 -9.57
C ASP A 443 34.59 -10.30 -10.02
N VAL A 444 33.27 -10.12 -9.82
CA VAL A 444 32.24 -11.07 -10.26
C VAL A 444 31.21 -10.30 -11.09
N ASP A 445 31.11 -10.67 -12.36
CA ASP A 445 30.00 -10.24 -13.19
C ASP A 445 28.76 -11.10 -12.88
N PHE A 446 27.61 -10.46 -12.69
CA PHE A 446 26.37 -11.13 -12.35
C PHE A 446 25.21 -10.52 -13.13
N SER A 447 24.71 -11.27 -14.11
CA SER A 447 23.54 -10.89 -14.88
C SER A 447 22.26 -11.42 -14.24
N VAL A 448 21.21 -10.59 -14.26
CA VAL A 448 19.89 -10.95 -13.75
C VAL A 448 18.94 -11.09 -14.94
N SER A 449 18.47 -12.31 -15.18
CA SER A 449 17.39 -12.55 -16.15
C SER A 449 16.04 -12.12 -15.58
N ARG A 450 15.07 -11.83 -16.45
CA ARG A 450 13.73 -11.44 -16.00
C ARG A 450 12.88 -12.68 -15.77
N ASN A 451 12.02 -12.63 -14.75
CA ASN A 451 10.92 -13.58 -14.60
C ASN A 451 9.71 -13.06 -15.35
N GLU A 452 9.04 -13.94 -16.08
CA GLU A 452 7.73 -13.68 -16.67
C GLU A 452 6.62 -14.20 -15.74
N TYR A 453 5.60 -13.39 -15.49
CA TYR A 453 4.47 -13.81 -14.65
C TYR A 453 3.17 -13.95 -15.44
N TYR A 454 3.14 -13.50 -16.69
CA TYR A 454 1.96 -13.59 -17.54
C TYR A 454 1.63 -15.05 -17.85
N ASN A 455 0.39 -15.47 -17.59
CA ASN A 455 -0.08 -16.84 -17.75
C ASN A 455 0.77 -17.90 -17.02
N LEU A 456 1.51 -17.51 -15.97
CA LEU A 456 2.47 -18.37 -15.29
C LEU A 456 1.81 -19.59 -14.66
N VAL A 457 0.69 -19.40 -13.94
CA VAL A 457 0.05 -20.47 -13.17
C VAL A 457 -0.70 -21.41 -14.10
N GLU A 458 -1.28 -20.84 -15.16
CA GLU A 458 -2.06 -21.52 -16.19
C GLU A 458 -1.18 -22.39 -17.10
N SER A 459 0.11 -22.05 -17.23
CA SER A 459 1.09 -22.78 -18.04
C SER A 459 1.98 -23.73 -17.24
N LEU A 460 1.71 -23.92 -15.94
CA LEU A 460 2.46 -24.88 -15.14
C LEU A 460 2.28 -26.31 -15.68
N PRO A 461 3.36 -27.12 -15.76
CA PRO A 461 3.24 -28.53 -16.07
C PRO A 461 2.28 -29.25 -15.11
N GLU A 462 1.59 -30.28 -15.60
CA GLU A 462 0.57 -30.99 -14.81
C GLU A 462 1.12 -31.56 -13.50
N GLU A 463 2.35 -32.06 -13.50
CA GLU A 463 3.00 -32.64 -12.32
C GLU A 463 3.58 -31.60 -11.34
N THR A 464 3.50 -30.30 -11.65
CA THR A 464 4.11 -29.25 -10.85
C THR A 464 3.23 -28.83 -9.67
N TYR A 465 3.82 -28.83 -8.48
CA TYR A 465 3.29 -28.27 -7.25
C TYR A 465 3.97 -26.92 -6.98
N PHE A 466 3.26 -25.85 -7.28
CA PHE A 466 3.72 -24.48 -7.13
C PHE A 466 3.11 -23.83 -5.89
N TYR A 467 3.93 -23.56 -4.89
CA TYR A 467 3.57 -22.90 -3.64
C TYR A 467 4.00 -21.44 -3.65
N PHE A 468 3.12 -20.59 -3.14
CA PHE A 468 3.34 -19.14 -3.10
C PHE A 468 2.71 -18.53 -1.85
N ILE A 469 3.37 -17.54 -1.25
CA ILE A 469 2.78 -16.78 -0.16
C ILE A 469 2.44 -15.37 -0.67
N SER A 470 1.19 -14.97 -0.52
CA SER A 470 0.69 -13.66 -0.99
C SER A 470 0.02 -12.86 0.13
N ASN A 471 0.03 -11.53 -0.02
CA ASN A 471 -0.86 -10.62 0.71
C ASN A 471 -2.23 -10.47 0.03
N SER A 472 -2.39 -10.97 -1.21
CA SER A 472 -3.68 -10.94 -1.89
C SER A 472 -4.57 -12.10 -1.47
N PRO A 473 -5.83 -11.85 -1.08
CA PRO A 473 -6.84 -12.89 -0.88
C PRO A 473 -7.53 -13.31 -2.20
N PHE A 474 -7.13 -12.79 -3.35
CA PHE A 474 -7.88 -12.90 -4.60
C PHE A 474 -7.15 -13.58 -5.76
N LEU A 475 -6.13 -14.40 -5.50
CA LEU A 475 -5.49 -15.20 -6.55
C LEU A 475 -6.44 -16.34 -6.99
N SER A 476 -7.29 -16.08 -7.99
CA SER A 476 -8.38 -16.98 -8.41
C SER A 476 -7.90 -18.25 -9.12
N ASN A 477 -6.70 -18.24 -9.68
CA ASN A 477 -6.02 -19.37 -10.30
C ASN A 477 -5.26 -20.27 -9.30
N MET A 478 -5.35 -19.98 -8.00
CA MET A 478 -4.67 -20.76 -6.96
C MET A 478 -5.59 -21.13 -5.79
N HIS A 479 -5.30 -22.25 -5.15
CA HIS A 479 -6.02 -22.72 -3.97
C HIS A 479 -5.37 -22.21 -2.69
N LYS A 480 -6.16 -21.60 -1.80
CA LYS A 480 -5.72 -21.21 -0.46
C LYS A 480 -5.53 -22.45 0.40
N LEU A 481 -4.33 -22.63 0.94
CA LEU A 481 -4.00 -23.73 1.86
C LEU A 481 -4.02 -23.29 3.32
N ALA A 482 -3.53 -22.07 3.60
CA ALA A 482 -3.47 -21.52 4.95
C ALA A 482 -3.61 -19.99 4.93
N MET A 483 -4.16 -19.43 6.01
CA MET A 483 -4.19 -17.99 6.26
C MET A 483 -3.42 -17.70 7.56
N PHE A 484 -2.50 -16.74 7.49
CA PHE A 484 -1.75 -16.25 8.64
C PHE A 484 -2.23 -14.85 8.99
N ASN A 485 -2.74 -14.71 10.20
CA ASN A 485 -3.04 -13.40 10.76
C ASN A 485 -1.71 -12.65 10.96
N SER A 486 -1.38 -11.74 10.07
CA SER A 486 -0.27 -10.78 10.25
C SER A 486 -0.73 -9.67 11.19
N SER A 487 -1.20 -10.02 12.39
CA SER A 487 -1.67 -9.07 13.39
C SER A 487 -0.50 -8.44 14.14
N GLY A 488 0.23 -7.55 13.46
CA GLY A 488 0.90 -6.41 14.11
C GLY A 488 -0.07 -5.26 14.39
N GLY A 489 -1.37 -5.47 14.17
CA GLY A 489 -2.39 -4.45 14.26
C GLY A 489 -2.47 -3.54 13.03
N ASP A 490 -1.90 -3.88 11.88
CA ASP A 490 -2.19 -3.06 10.70
C ASP A 490 -3.67 -3.18 10.36
N ARG A 491 -4.38 -2.04 10.38
CA ARG A 491 -5.79 -1.91 9.99
C ARG A 491 -6.06 -2.31 8.52
N TRP A 492 -5.01 -2.67 7.79
CA TRP A 492 -4.90 -2.65 6.34
C TRP A 492 -4.26 -3.93 5.78
N SER A 493 -4.55 -5.10 6.34
CA SER A 493 -4.08 -6.37 5.78
C SER A 493 -5.24 -7.37 5.71
N ALA A 494 -5.43 -7.98 4.54
CA ALA A 494 -6.31 -9.12 4.37
C ALA A 494 -5.81 -10.39 5.10
N GLY A 495 -4.59 -10.33 5.67
CA GLY A 495 -3.81 -11.48 6.11
C GLY A 495 -2.75 -11.86 5.07
N ARG A 496 -1.96 -12.89 5.40
CA ARG A 496 -1.08 -13.55 4.44
C ARG A 496 -1.64 -14.92 4.11
N PHE A 497 -1.54 -15.34 2.87
CA PHE A 497 -2.13 -16.58 2.40
C PHE A 497 -1.05 -17.46 1.79
N LEU A 498 -0.99 -18.72 2.22
CA LEU A 498 -0.26 -19.76 1.51
C LEU A 498 -1.18 -20.31 0.43
N TYR A 499 -0.71 -20.25 -0.81
CA TYR A 499 -1.39 -20.76 -1.99
C TYR A 499 -0.66 -21.96 -2.59
N CYS A 500 -1.41 -22.81 -3.29
CA CYS A 500 -0.89 -23.83 -4.18
C CYS A 500 -1.73 -23.90 -5.47
N ASN A 501 -1.12 -24.20 -6.61
CA ASN A 501 -1.85 -24.44 -7.86
C ASN A 501 -2.68 -25.75 -7.82
N LYS A 502 -2.40 -26.66 -6.88
CA LYS A 502 -3.15 -27.91 -6.69
C LYS A 502 -4.15 -27.79 -5.54
N SER A 503 -5.35 -28.31 -5.75
CA SER A 503 -6.39 -28.36 -4.73
C SER A 503 -5.97 -29.30 -3.58
N SER A 504 -6.20 -28.89 -2.34
CA SER A 504 -6.09 -29.77 -1.17
C SER A 504 -7.49 -30.09 -0.66
N ARG A 505 -7.77 -31.36 -0.34
CA ARG A 505 -9.08 -31.83 0.19
C ARG A 505 -9.51 -31.19 1.52
N THR A 506 -8.66 -30.40 2.16
CA THR A 506 -8.97 -29.71 3.41
C THR A 506 -8.25 -28.37 3.44
N SER A 507 -8.97 -27.29 3.18
CA SER A 507 -8.55 -25.95 3.59
C SER A 507 -9.76 -25.03 3.65
N GLU A 508 -10.73 -25.36 4.50
CA GLU A 508 -11.55 -24.30 5.09
C GLU A 508 -10.65 -23.48 6.01
N THR A 509 -9.89 -22.55 5.44
CA THR A 509 -9.33 -21.47 6.22
C THR A 509 -10.48 -20.58 6.62
N ASN A 510 -10.92 -20.73 7.87
CA ASN A 510 -11.88 -19.84 8.48
C ASN A 510 -11.34 -18.40 8.37
N THR A 511 -12.05 -17.54 7.64
CA THR A 511 -11.73 -16.11 7.49
C THR A 511 -12.05 -15.33 8.77
N SER A 512 -12.55 -15.99 9.82
CA SER A 512 -12.94 -15.34 11.05
C SER A 512 -11.71 -14.88 11.85
N TYR A 513 -11.47 -13.59 11.76
CA TYR A 513 -10.68 -12.78 12.66
C TYR A 513 -10.94 -13.11 14.13
N LYS A 514 -9.90 -13.55 14.84
CA LYS A 514 -9.74 -13.25 16.27
C LYS A 514 -8.41 -12.53 16.40
N GLY A 515 -8.45 -11.21 16.23
CA GLY A 515 -7.31 -10.37 16.60
C GLY A 515 -6.97 -10.61 18.07
N ASN A 516 -5.70 -10.43 18.45
CA ASN A 516 -5.40 -10.07 19.82
C ASN A 516 -6.12 -8.74 20.09
N HIS A 517 -7.35 -8.83 20.58
CA HIS A 517 -8.11 -7.69 21.01
C HIS A 517 -7.48 -7.26 22.33
N ILE A 518 -6.61 -6.26 22.27
CA ILE A 518 -6.44 -5.40 23.44
C ILE A 518 -7.78 -4.69 23.53
N GLU A 519 -8.63 -5.16 24.43
CA GLU A 519 -9.91 -4.52 24.68
C GLU A 519 -9.65 -3.12 25.22
N VAL A 520 -10.12 -2.11 24.48
CA VAL A 520 -9.95 -0.71 24.85
C VAL A 520 -11.25 -0.23 25.48
N ASN A 521 -11.41 -0.54 26.76
CA ASN A 521 -12.59 -0.23 27.58
C ASN A 521 -12.56 1.21 28.11
N GLU A 522 -12.42 2.17 27.19
CA GLU A 522 -12.29 3.58 27.53
C GLU A 522 -13.65 4.25 27.64
N ILE A 523 -13.86 4.98 28.74
CA ILE A 523 -15.07 5.75 28.96
C ILE A 523 -14.89 7.11 28.26
N VAL A 524 -15.62 7.31 27.16
CA VAL A 524 -15.61 8.58 26.41
C VAL A 524 -16.32 9.65 27.25
N PRO A 525 -15.76 10.87 27.34
CA PRO A 525 -16.40 11.95 28.08
C PRO A 525 -17.69 12.43 27.37
N PRO A 526 -18.72 12.85 28.12
CA PRO A 526 -19.90 13.48 27.54
C PRO A 526 -19.57 14.84 26.92
N ASP A 527 -20.41 15.32 26.01
CA ASP A 527 -20.16 16.54 25.22
C ASP A 527 -20.08 17.81 26.08
N ASP A 528 -20.79 17.82 27.21
CA ASP A 528 -20.90 18.91 28.18
C ASP A 528 -19.93 18.79 29.37
N LEU A 529 -18.93 17.90 29.30
CA LEU A 529 -17.98 17.70 30.40
C LEU A 529 -17.21 18.99 30.74
N GLU A 530 -17.37 19.45 31.97
CA GLU A 530 -16.57 20.56 32.53
C GLU A 530 -15.24 20.07 33.12
N ILE A 531 -14.13 20.62 32.62
CA ILE A 531 -12.77 20.26 33.03
C ILE A 531 -12.15 21.41 33.83
N ASN A 532 -12.47 21.51 35.12
CA ASN A 532 -12.07 22.60 36.01
C ASN A 532 -11.29 22.16 37.26
N ASN A 533 -11.33 20.88 37.64
CA ASN A 533 -10.65 20.35 38.82
C ASN A 533 -9.34 19.65 38.45
N HIS A 534 -8.21 20.25 38.82
CA HIS A 534 -6.89 19.72 38.52
C HIS A 534 -6.57 18.36 39.17
N ASN A 535 -7.22 18.01 40.28
CA ASN A 535 -7.02 16.71 40.94
C ASN A 535 -7.56 15.54 40.10
N ASN A 536 -8.51 15.81 39.21
CA ASN A 536 -9.11 14.81 38.34
C ASN A 536 -8.27 14.56 37.09
N LEU A 537 -7.44 15.52 36.67
CA LEU A 537 -6.59 15.39 35.49
C LEU A 537 -5.39 14.48 35.78
N LYS A 538 -5.16 13.48 34.93
CA LYS A 538 -4.02 12.56 35.04
C LYS A 538 -3.43 12.27 33.66
N VAL A 539 -2.11 12.17 33.60
CA VAL A 539 -1.37 11.69 32.43
C VAL A 539 -0.76 10.35 32.78
N VAL A 540 -1.20 9.30 32.09
CA VAL A 540 -0.83 7.92 32.39
C VAL A 540 -0.01 7.35 31.24
N ARG A 541 1.13 6.76 31.56
CA ARG A 541 1.95 6.04 30.58
C ARG A 541 1.33 4.67 30.32
N VAL A 542 1.16 4.33 29.06
CA VAL A 542 0.54 3.08 28.60
C VAL A 542 1.50 2.28 27.73
N SER A 543 1.12 1.06 27.36
CA SER A 543 1.87 0.31 26.36
C SER A 543 1.71 0.97 24.98
N PRO A 544 2.75 0.96 24.13
CA PRO A 544 2.63 1.42 22.75
C PRO A 544 1.51 0.74 21.95
N ASP A 545 1.21 -0.54 22.23
CA ASP A 545 0.15 -1.28 21.56
C ASP A 545 -1.26 -0.82 21.99
N TYR A 546 -1.42 -0.44 23.27
CA TYR A 546 -2.66 0.14 23.78
C TYR A 546 -2.98 1.48 23.11
N LEU A 547 -2.00 2.39 23.08
CA LEU A 547 -2.15 3.68 22.41
C LEU A 547 -2.40 3.50 20.91
N LEU A 548 -1.78 2.51 20.26
CA LEU A 548 -2.01 2.22 18.85
C LEU A 548 -3.48 1.81 18.58
N CYS A 549 -4.11 1.07 19.49
CA CYS A 549 -5.52 0.72 19.39
C CYS A 549 -6.43 1.95 19.56
N LEU A 550 -6.10 2.82 20.51
CA LEU A 550 -6.77 4.12 20.70
C LEU A 550 -6.63 5.04 19.48
N GLN A 551 -5.41 5.18 18.93
CA GLN A 551 -5.12 5.98 17.74
C GLN A 551 -6.00 5.53 16.57
N LYS A 552 -6.10 4.21 16.36
CA LYS A 552 -7.03 3.67 15.37
C LYS A 552 -8.45 4.11 15.70
N LYS A 553 -8.95 3.86 16.91
CA LYS A 553 -10.34 4.14 17.28
C LYS A 553 -10.75 5.60 17.03
N TYR A 554 -9.89 6.58 17.36
CA TYR A 554 -10.27 7.99 17.38
C TYR A 554 -9.65 8.87 16.27
N ILE A 555 -8.59 8.43 15.59
CA ILE A 555 -8.01 9.18 14.49
C ILE A 555 -8.62 8.72 13.16
N ASN A 556 -9.55 9.52 12.64
CA ASN A 556 -10.30 9.23 11.40
C ASN A 556 -9.78 9.96 10.17
N LYS A 557 -8.86 10.92 10.33
CA LYS A 557 -8.39 11.82 9.26
C LYS A 557 -7.04 11.44 8.67
N VAL A 558 -6.46 10.31 9.05
CA VAL A 558 -5.19 9.82 8.50
C VAL A 558 -5.32 8.36 8.11
N ASP A 559 -4.74 8.00 6.97
CA ASP A 559 -4.80 6.63 6.46
C ASP A 559 -3.98 5.66 7.33
N MET A 560 -2.91 6.13 7.96
CA MET A 560 -2.04 5.26 8.76
C MET A 560 -1.58 5.96 10.04
N VAL A 561 -1.70 5.25 11.16
CA VAL A 561 -1.14 5.66 12.45
C VAL A 561 0.08 4.80 12.76
N SER A 562 1.14 5.42 13.27
CA SER A 562 2.40 4.73 13.58
C SER A 562 2.52 4.44 15.07
N LYS A 563 3.10 3.28 15.41
CA LYS A 563 3.40 2.89 16.78
C LYS A 563 4.43 3.83 17.41
N CYS A 564 4.13 4.37 18.59
CA CYS A 564 5.05 5.23 19.33
C CYS A 564 6.09 4.42 20.12
N THR A 565 7.23 5.05 20.44
CA THR A 565 8.22 4.49 21.37
C THR A 565 7.80 4.75 22.82
N TYR A 566 7.28 5.95 23.10
CA TYR A 566 6.77 6.36 24.40
C TYR A 566 5.31 6.78 24.23
N ALA A 567 4.40 6.21 25.03
CA ALA A 567 2.96 6.29 24.81
C ALA A 567 2.22 6.71 26.08
N PHE A 568 1.30 7.67 25.96
CA PHE A 568 0.57 8.27 27.08
C PHE A 568 -0.92 8.48 26.75
N VAL A 569 -1.75 8.41 27.78
CA VAL A 569 -3.18 8.72 27.76
C VAL A 569 -3.46 9.83 28.76
N VAL A 570 -4.36 10.75 28.40
CA VAL A 570 -4.83 11.84 29.26
C VAL A 570 -6.22 11.49 29.75
N MET A 571 -6.39 11.46 31.07
CA MET A 571 -7.64 11.13 31.75
C MET A 571 -8.13 12.30 32.59
N TYR A 572 -9.44 12.41 32.75
CA TYR A 572 -10.09 13.28 33.71
C TYR A 572 -11.11 12.47 34.50
N ASP A 573 -10.80 12.22 35.77
CA ASP A 573 -11.49 11.24 36.60
C ASP A 573 -11.56 9.87 35.90
N LYS A 574 -12.75 9.35 35.60
CA LYS A 574 -12.95 8.09 34.86
C LYS A 574 -12.90 8.24 33.34
N TYR A 575 -12.91 9.47 32.82
CA TYR A 575 -13.03 9.72 31.38
C TYR A 575 -11.66 9.79 30.70
N THR A 576 -11.55 9.18 29.54
CA THR A 576 -10.36 9.29 28.70
C THR A 576 -10.53 10.39 27.69
N LEU A 577 -9.78 11.48 27.86
CA LEU A 577 -9.87 12.70 27.05
C LEU A 577 -9.11 12.59 25.72
N GLY A 578 -8.05 11.79 25.68
CA GLY A 578 -7.19 11.67 24.52
C GLY A 578 -5.89 10.96 24.80
N GLY A 579 -4.97 10.97 23.84
CA GLY A 579 -3.67 10.34 23.98
C GLY A 579 -2.61 10.99 23.10
N PHE A 580 -1.34 10.76 23.45
CA PHE A 580 -0.19 11.28 22.72
C PHE A 580 1.01 10.35 22.85
N GLY A 581 1.96 10.47 21.93
CA GLY A 581 3.16 9.64 21.98
C GLY A 581 4.33 10.17 21.16
N PHE A 582 5.52 9.70 21.54
CA PHE A 582 6.79 10.15 21.01
C PHE A 582 7.58 9.02 20.37
N THR A 583 8.46 9.38 19.47
CA THR A 583 9.56 8.54 18.98
C THR A 583 10.86 9.35 18.95
N LEU A 584 11.94 8.70 18.54
CA LEU A 584 13.25 9.34 18.42
C LEU A 584 13.21 10.55 17.47
N PRO A 585 14.02 11.58 17.71
CA PRO A 585 13.93 12.84 16.98
C PRO A 585 14.24 12.67 15.50
N GLN A 586 13.47 13.36 14.65
CA GLN A 586 13.66 13.39 13.20
C GLN A 586 14.45 14.63 12.74
N HIS A 587 14.54 15.66 13.58
CA HIS A 587 15.22 16.93 13.30
C HIS A 587 16.37 17.17 14.30
N LYS A 588 17.43 17.86 13.85
CA LYS A 588 18.55 18.27 14.73
C LYS A 588 18.06 19.32 15.73
N GLY A 589 18.59 19.30 16.96
CA GLY A 589 18.26 20.26 18.00
C GLY A 589 17.05 19.89 18.89
N TYR A 590 16.45 18.71 18.67
CA TYR A 590 15.30 18.21 19.41
C TYR A 590 15.61 16.88 20.09
N ASP A 591 14.99 16.65 21.25
CA ASP A 591 15.15 15.42 22.02
C ASP A 591 14.22 14.30 21.56
N LEU A 592 13.00 14.66 21.12
CA LEU A 592 11.98 13.72 20.68
C LEU A 592 11.16 14.28 19.51
N PHE A 593 10.58 13.37 18.73
CA PHE A 593 9.54 13.66 17.76
C PHE A 593 8.17 13.27 18.33
N GLN A 594 7.25 14.21 18.47
CA GLN A 594 5.87 13.94 18.83
C GLN A 594 5.14 13.38 17.60
N LEU A 595 4.96 12.06 17.62
CA LEU A 595 4.44 11.28 16.51
C LEU A 595 2.93 11.37 16.38
N THR A 596 2.23 11.47 17.51
CA THR A 596 0.76 11.45 17.55
C THR A 596 0.25 12.25 18.73
N ASP A 597 -0.91 12.88 18.55
CA ASP A 597 -1.74 13.39 19.62
C ASP A 597 -3.19 13.61 19.13
N PHE A 598 -4.18 13.17 19.91
CA PHE A 598 -5.59 13.14 19.50
C PHE A 598 -6.54 13.28 20.71
N CYS A 599 -7.82 13.54 20.40
CA CYS A 599 -8.92 13.64 21.37
C CYS A 599 -9.94 12.54 21.14
N THR A 600 -10.63 12.12 22.19
CA THR A 600 -11.72 11.13 22.10
C THR A 600 -13.06 11.77 21.75
N ASN A 601 -13.31 12.99 22.22
CA ASN A 601 -14.53 13.75 21.94
C ASN A 601 -14.19 15.17 21.46
N ASN A 602 -14.57 15.53 20.23
CA ASN A 602 -14.31 16.86 19.66
C ASN A 602 -15.39 17.89 19.99
N ALA A 603 -16.51 17.49 20.61
CA ALA A 603 -17.55 18.41 21.07
C ALA A 603 -17.08 19.27 22.26
N ILE A 604 -16.19 18.72 23.09
CA ILE A 604 -15.60 19.44 24.22
C ILE A 604 -14.72 20.59 23.71
N PRO A 605 -15.03 21.85 24.08
CA PRO A 605 -14.35 23.02 23.53
C PRO A 605 -12.84 22.98 23.74
N ARG A 606 -12.06 23.14 22.66
CA ARG A 606 -10.59 23.25 22.71
C ARG A 606 -9.85 22.06 23.35
N LEU A 607 -10.47 20.88 23.45
CA LEU A 607 -9.86 19.70 24.07
C LEU A 607 -8.47 19.36 23.49
N SER A 608 -8.29 19.52 22.17
CA SER A 608 -7.00 19.28 21.51
C SER A 608 -5.86 20.15 22.06
N LYS A 609 -6.16 21.35 22.55
CA LYS A 609 -5.17 22.24 23.17
C LYS A 609 -4.87 21.85 24.61
N LEU A 610 -5.88 21.35 25.35
CA LEU A 610 -5.64 20.76 26.68
C LEU A 610 -4.65 19.59 26.58
N ILE A 611 -4.83 18.69 25.60
CA ILE A 611 -3.87 17.60 25.37
C ILE A 611 -2.45 18.13 25.14
N LEU A 612 -2.28 19.19 24.35
CA LEU A 612 -0.96 19.81 24.16
C LEU A 612 -0.40 20.43 25.45
N PHE A 613 -1.22 21.01 26.32
CA PHE A 613 -0.76 21.50 27.62
C PHE A 613 -0.32 20.34 28.54
N CYS A 614 -1.08 19.24 28.56
CA CYS A 614 -0.70 18.02 29.29
C CYS A 614 0.63 17.44 28.79
N ILE A 615 0.90 17.49 27.48
CA ILE A 615 2.19 17.07 26.92
C ILE A 615 3.34 17.88 27.54
N GLN A 616 3.15 19.18 27.75
CA GLN A 616 4.18 20.09 28.23
C GLN A 616 4.37 20.08 29.75
N GLU A 617 3.69 19.19 30.47
CA GLU A 617 3.74 19.12 31.94
C GLU A 617 4.99 18.36 32.44
N TYR A 618 5.45 18.72 33.64
CA TYR A 618 6.70 18.24 34.25
C TYR A 618 6.74 16.72 34.49
N SER A 619 5.64 16.08 34.89
CA SER A 619 5.59 14.62 35.07
C SER A 619 5.90 13.86 33.77
N VAL A 620 5.49 14.39 32.61
CA VAL A 620 5.80 13.83 31.29
C VAL A 620 7.29 13.96 30.99
N GLN A 621 7.86 15.15 31.19
CA GLN A 621 9.30 15.39 31.06
C GLN A 621 10.11 14.44 31.94
N ARG A 622 9.73 14.33 33.21
CA ARG A 622 10.42 13.51 34.21
C ARG A 622 10.43 12.04 33.82
N GLU A 623 9.30 11.50 33.36
CA GLU A 623 9.20 10.11 32.91
C GLU A 623 10.07 9.85 31.67
N LEU A 624 10.04 10.75 30.69
CA LEU A 624 10.86 10.63 29.48
C LEU A 624 12.35 10.74 29.80
N SER A 625 12.74 11.70 30.64
CA SER A 625 14.13 11.96 30.99
C SER A 625 14.76 10.77 31.71
N ARG A 626 14.02 10.15 32.64
CA ARG A 626 14.45 8.93 33.34
C ARG A 626 14.75 7.77 32.38
N ARG A 627 13.96 7.62 31.33
CA ARG A 627 14.09 6.52 30.37
C ARG A 627 15.15 6.74 29.31
N MET A 628 15.37 8.00 28.95
CA MET A 628 16.41 8.36 28.01
C MET A 628 17.76 8.57 28.68
N HIS A 629 17.82 8.48 30.03
CA HIS A 629 19.02 8.76 30.83
C HIS A 629 19.66 10.12 30.51
N LYS A 630 18.82 11.11 30.17
CA LYS A 630 19.20 12.50 29.91
C LYS A 630 18.01 13.42 30.14
N LEU A 631 18.25 14.70 30.35
CA LEU A 631 17.18 15.70 30.34
C LEU A 631 16.54 15.77 28.95
N VAL A 632 15.21 15.73 28.91
CA VAL A 632 14.41 15.77 27.67
C VAL A 632 13.51 17.01 27.73
N GLU A 633 13.78 17.99 26.87
CA GLU A 633 13.11 19.31 26.93
C GLU A 633 12.42 19.67 25.63
N LYS A 634 13.10 19.51 24.50
CA LYS A 634 12.62 20.02 23.22
C LYS A 634 11.97 18.93 22.40
N VAL A 635 10.71 19.12 22.04
CA VAL A 635 9.98 18.22 21.14
C VAL A 635 9.57 18.94 19.87
N ILE A 636 9.57 18.22 18.76
CA ILE A 636 9.04 18.73 17.49
C ILE A 636 7.89 17.87 16.99
N SER A 637 6.88 18.51 16.43
CA SER A 637 5.72 17.87 15.80
C SER A 637 5.46 18.48 14.42
N CYS A 638 4.83 17.70 13.55
CA CYS A 638 4.49 18.12 12.18
C CYS A 638 2.97 18.13 11.98
N ALA A 639 2.45 19.21 11.43
CA ALA A 639 1.06 19.32 10.99
C ALA A 639 1.00 19.31 9.45
N TYR A 640 0.44 18.24 8.88
CA TYR A 640 0.22 18.10 7.44
C TYR A 640 -1.00 18.91 7.02
N THR A 641 -0.77 20.07 6.42
CA THR A 641 -1.81 21.01 6.00
C THR A 641 -1.29 21.95 4.93
N HIS A 642 -2.14 22.32 3.98
CA HIS A 642 -1.86 23.38 3.01
C HIS A 642 -2.17 24.78 3.57
N LYS A 643 -2.78 24.88 4.75
CA LYS A 643 -3.02 26.16 5.42
C LYS A 643 -1.71 26.73 5.98
N PRO A 644 -1.54 28.06 6.06
CA PRO A 644 -0.30 28.67 6.54
C PRO A 644 -0.03 28.42 8.04
N VAL A 645 -1.07 28.04 8.81
CA VAL A 645 -1.00 27.77 10.25
C VAL A 645 -1.94 26.63 10.63
N SER A 646 -1.50 25.76 11.55
CA SER A 646 -2.37 24.80 12.24
C SER A 646 -3.04 25.43 13.47
N MET A 647 -4.37 25.47 13.48
CA MET A 647 -5.15 26.04 14.59
C MET A 647 -4.99 25.28 15.91
N LYS A 648 -4.59 24.01 15.83
CA LYS A 648 -4.31 23.14 16.98
C LYS A 648 -3.07 23.61 17.74
N TYR A 649 -1.94 23.73 17.04
CA TYR A 649 -0.65 24.09 17.64
C TYR A 649 -0.48 25.60 17.87
N ARG A 650 -1.19 26.46 17.11
CA ARG A 650 -1.10 27.92 17.24
C ARG A 650 -1.40 28.38 18.67
N GLY A 651 -0.46 29.12 19.25
CA GLY A 651 -0.55 29.71 20.59
C GLY A 651 -0.24 28.75 21.74
N VAL A 652 0.11 27.49 21.42
CA VAL A 652 0.58 26.49 22.39
C VAL A 652 2.05 26.17 22.09
N TYR A 653 2.35 25.82 20.84
CA TYR A 653 3.69 25.53 20.32
C TYR A 653 4.17 26.66 19.40
N THR A 654 5.49 26.74 19.22
CA THR A 654 6.14 27.74 18.37
C THR A 654 6.36 27.16 16.98
N LYS A 655 5.90 27.86 15.93
CA LYS A 655 6.14 27.42 14.54
C LYS A 655 7.63 27.61 14.19
N VAL A 656 8.27 26.56 13.68
CA VAL A 656 9.69 26.57 13.29
C VAL A 656 9.77 26.66 11.77
N LYS A 657 10.02 27.86 11.24
CA LYS A 657 9.98 28.12 9.79
C LYS A 657 10.98 27.26 9.01
N ASP A 658 12.19 27.09 9.53
CA ASP A 658 13.29 26.37 8.88
C ASP A 658 13.04 24.85 8.74
N HIS A 659 12.02 24.34 9.42
CA HIS A 659 11.61 22.93 9.35
C HIS A 659 10.28 22.74 8.63
N CYS A 660 9.63 23.82 8.19
CA CYS A 660 8.41 23.73 7.38
C CYS A 660 8.76 23.34 5.93
N THR A 661 7.89 22.58 5.29
CA THR A 661 7.97 22.24 3.87
C THR A 661 6.68 22.64 3.16
N SER A 662 6.62 22.47 1.84
CA SER A 662 5.36 22.60 1.09
C SER A 662 4.28 21.59 1.53
N SER A 663 4.68 20.51 2.21
CA SER A 663 3.79 19.40 2.59
C SER A 663 3.36 19.43 4.07
N TYR A 664 4.10 20.13 4.95
CA TYR A 664 3.77 20.22 6.37
C TYR A 664 4.37 21.44 7.07
N LEU A 665 3.76 21.80 8.20
CA LEU A 665 4.26 22.81 9.13
C LEU A 665 4.91 22.16 10.35
N ALA A 666 6.07 22.65 10.76
CA ALA A 666 6.78 22.17 11.95
C ALA A 666 6.53 23.07 13.17
N TYR A 667 6.33 22.45 14.33
CA TYR A 667 6.05 23.10 15.60
C TYR A 667 6.91 22.55 16.72
N GLU A 668 7.56 23.45 17.47
CA GLU A 668 8.34 23.16 18.66
C GLU A 668 7.49 23.28 19.93
N GLY A 669 7.55 22.25 20.75
CA GLY A 669 7.04 22.21 22.11
C GLY A 669 8.17 22.11 23.11
N ILE A 670 7.96 22.70 24.29
CA ILE A 670 8.85 22.59 25.45
C ILE A 670 8.14 21.76 26.52
N LEU A 671 8.76 20.65 26.92
CA LEU A 671 8.33 19.81 28.03
C LEU A 671 8.75 20.44 29.37
N GLY A 672 8.01 20.16 30.44
CA GLY A 672 8.26 20.76 31.75
C GLY A 672 7.89 22.25 31.85
N LYS A 673 7.17 22.79 30.86
CA LYS A 673 6.68 24.17 30.86
C LYS A 673 5.64 24.43 31.96
N TYR A 674 4.83 23.42 32.28
CA TYR A 674 3.86 23.48 33.38
C TYR A 674 4.36 22.61 34.52
N ALA A 675 4.42 23.16 35.73
CA ALA A 675 4.97 22.46 36.88
C ALA A 675 4.05 21.34 37.39
N ASN A 676 2.74 21.46 37.15
CA ASN A 676 1.73 20.52 37.63
C ASN A 676 0.40 20.70 36.86
N ASN A 677 -0.57 19.82 37.17
CA ASN A 677 -1.89 19.83 36.54
C ASN A 677 -2.72 21.09 36.84
N LYS A 678 -2.47 21.79 37.96
CA LYS A 678 -3.18 23.03 38.28
C LYS A 678 -2.87 24.10 37.24
N GLU A 679 -1.60 24.30 36.91
CA GLU A 679 -1.20 25.24 35.87
C GLU A 679 -1.74 24.88 34.47
N VAL A 680 -1.83 23.58 34.17
CA VAL A 680 -2.43 23.08 32.93
C VAL A 680 -3.91 23.46 32.86
N ILE A 681 -4.68 23.20 33.92
CA ILE A 681 -6.11 23.55 34.00
C ILE A 681 -6.30 25.07 33.98
N ASP A 682 -5.53 25.83 34.75
CA ASP A 682 -5.62 27.30 34.77
C ASP A 682 -5.39 27.89 33.37
N ARG A 683 -4.41 27.35 32.63
CA ARG A 683 -4.15 27.77 31.25
C ARG A 683 -5.30 27.41 30.31
N TYR A 684 -5.87 26.22 30.47
CA TYR A 684 -7.01 25.76 29.68
C TYR A 684 -8.25 26.62 29.94
N GLN A 685 -8.57 26.92 31.20
CA GLN A 685 -9.69 27.78 31.59
C GLN A 685 -9.51 29.22 31.07
N LYS A 686 -8.30 29.79 31.17
CA LYS A 686 -7.99 31.09 30.53
C LYS A 686 -8.23 31.07 29.02
N LEU A 687 -7.90 29.97 28.35
CA LEU A 687 -8.13 29.83 26.90
C LEU A 687 -9.62 29.76 26.55
N LEU A 688 -10.44 29.09 27.37
CA LEU A 688 -11.89 29.04 27.18
C LEU A 688 -12.52 30.42 27.37
N ASN A 689 -12.13 31.13 28.44
CA ASN A 689 -12.66 32.46 28.76
C ASN A 689 -12.26 33.53 27.74
N ASN A 690 -11.01 33.49 27.25
CA ASN A 690 -10.55 34.40 26.21
C ASN A 690 -11.08 34.04 24.80
N GLY A 691 -11.72 32.88 24.64
CA GLY A 691 -12.35 32.43 23.40
C GLY A 691 -13.84 32.78 23.29
N ASN A 692 -14.47 33.22 24.38
CA ASN A 692 -15.88 33.64 24.46
C ASN A 692 -16.05 35.17 24.42
N GLY A 693 -15.00 35.92 24.06
CA GLY A 693 -15.13 37.33 23.71
C GLY A 693 -15.89 37.46 22.40
N LYS A 694 -17.06 38.12 22.45
CA LYS A 694 -17.74 38.72 21.29
C LYS A 694 -16.76 39.47 20.40
#